data_AF-A0A2P6TRR0-F1
#
_entry.id   AF-A0A2P6TRR0-F1
#
_cell.length_a   1.000
_cell.length_b   1.000
_cell.length_c   1.000
_cell.angle_alpha   90.00
_cell.angle_beta   90.00
_cell.angle_gamma   90.00
#
_symmetry.space_group_name_H-M   'P 1'
#
loop_
_entity.id
_entity.type
_entity.pdbx_description
1 polymer ?
#
loop_
_entity_poly.entity_id
_entity_poly.type
_entity_poly.pdbx_seq_one_letter_code
_entity_poly.pdbx_strand_id
1 'polypeptide(L)'
;MAAAAAADHTSEWVVPPSDDGWVLSHDALRLDMDDLQRLLDALSTQVAAGRPLEKWQLEAAQGECDAKFDAAAADPGAAAQQLGSLKASFEQFKKLCTAHYREEEVDTLPLIRRHFTSEEVRPTAKKISKAYGLMDMGNYLRPMTPEHRTAWMTRVKMPLPVQWIMALQVWRYHRAVVEPGNIGSGAGLLQGLGPPPKQFTGSELSLERAKYRPVLPAVLAGPHAVREGESRDCCGDHELICGLFPHLCGTSNGHTPLKMVHLTAAAPAGPEDGPPGRPLQLGVVLSGGQASGGHNVIIGLHDYLQRWHPGSTLVGFLGGPAGVMNNRYKVLTADELDGYRNQGGFHLIGSGRDKIEKADQLEAAARACAQHNLDGIVIIGGDDSNTNAAVMAEHFLAHGIKTRVVGVPKTIDGDLKNADVPISFGFDTACKVFSESIGNIAIDAMSAKKYYHFIKLMGRAASHVTLECALQTHPQVALICEEVEANRWGLKGVVRQVADVIAQRAAEGRNYGVVLIPEGLVEHVHDVSTLIAELNELLAQGVNAVDEETIAASLTPESAEVFAQLPPGIRGELLQERDPHGNVQVSHIETEKLIIKAVATELARRKVAGTYKGKFAALAHFFGYEGRCSLPSNFDATYCNALGQAAGALVAGNQTGVMATVSELQLPASQWTVGGTPLLSMMHLERRAGRDKPVIKKALVELEGPAFKAFTAWRGQWAAKDCVRSPGPIQFDSSSFGDLACISLALERNAGVPILIKGWAGGDAGVAMREE
;
A
#
# COMPACT_ATOMS: atom_id res chain seq x y z
N MET A 1 -3.02 -48.19 -49.07
CA MET A 1 -1.58 -48.06 -48.76
C MET A 1 -1.41 -48.21 -47.26
N ALA A 2 -0.26 -48.69 -46.78
CA ALA A 2 -0.05 -48.86 -45.34
C ALA A 2 -0.04 -47.50 -44.64
N ALA A 3 -0.85 -47.34 -43.60
CA ALA A 3 -0.64 -46.25 -42.66
C ALA A 3 0.67 -46.53 -41.92
N ALA A 4 1.61 -45.58 -41.94
CA ALA A 4 2.77 -45.67 -41.07
C ALA A 4 2.28 -45.69 -39.62
N ALA A 5 2.68 -46.69 -38.84
CA ALA A 5 2.36 -46.71 -37.43
C ALA A 5 3.01 -45.48 -36.78
N ALA A 6 2.21 -44.64 -36.13
CA ALA A 6 2.74 -43.58 -35.27
C ALA A 6 3.67 -44.24 -34.24
N ALA A 7 4.86 -43.66 -34.06
CA ALA A 7 5.81 -44.16 -33.07
C ALA A 7 5.19 -44.08 -31.67
N ASP A 8 5.45 -45.08 -30.83
CA ASP A 8 4.92 -45.12 -29.47
C ASP A 8 5.87 -44.36 -28.54
N HIS A 9 5.59 -43.07 -28.35
CA HIS A 9 6.45 -42.15 -27.61
C HIS A 9 6.38 -42.35 -26.08
N THR A 10 5.60 -43.32 -25.58
CA THR A 10 5.35 -43.52 -24.14
C THR A 10 6.64 -43.70 -23.32
N SER A 11 7.67 -44.28 -23.92
CA SER A 11 8.99 -44.49 -23.30
C SER A 11 9.88 -43.24 -23.20
N GLU A 12 9.53 -42.16 -23.91
CA GLU A 12 10.23 -40.86 -23.87
C GLU A 12 9.73 -39.94 -22.75
N TRP A 13 8.66 -40.33 -22.06
CA TRP A 13 8.11 -39.61 -20.91
C TRP A 13 8.81 -40.07 -19.63
N VAL A 14 9.85 -39.33 -19.24
CA VAL A 14 10.77 -39.60 -18.11
C VAL A 14 10.06 -39.83 -16.77
N VAL A 15 8.87 -39.27 -16.59
CA VAL A 15 8.06 -39.43 -15.37
C VAL A 15 7.07 -40.57 -15.57
N PRO A 16 7.04 -41.62 -14.72
CA PRO A 16 6.06 -42.70 -14.84
C PRO A 16 4.63 -42.15 -14.73
N PRO A 17 3.60 -42.91 -15.16
CA PRO A 17 2.22 -42.51 -14.94
C PRO A 17 2.01 -42.10 -13.49
N SER A 18 2.28 -42.93 -12.49
CA SER A 18 2.08 -42.65 -11.05
C SER A 18 2.60 -41.32 -10.49
N ASP A 19 3.57 -40.65 -11.15
CA ASP A 19 4.28 -39.48 -10.61
C ASP A 19 4.20 -38.23 -11.50
N ASP A 20 3.34 -38.24 -12.53
CA ASP A 20 2.99 -37.11 -13.41
C ASP A 20 2.98 -35.72 -12.72
N GLY A 21 3.40 -34.63 -13.38
CA GLY A 21 2.82 -33.31 -13.05
C GLY A 21 1.30 -33.29 -13.30
N TRP A 22 0.80 -34.30 -14.00
CA TRP A 22 -0.56 -34.56 -14.42
C TRP A 22 -1.06 -35.93 -13.87
N VAL A 23 -0.32 -36.54 -12.90
CA VAL A 23 -0.72 -37.75 -12.11
C VAL A 23 -0.28 -37.77 -10.61
N LEU A 24 0.77 -37.09 -10.24
CA LEU A 24 1.02 -36.66 -8.86
C LEU A 24 0.49 -35.28 -8.59
N SER A 25 -0.22 -34.69 -9.55
CA SER A 25 -0.94 -33.49 -9.27
C SER A 25 -2.37 -33.66 -8.72
N HIS A 26 -3.12 -34.84 -8.58
CA HIS A 26 -4.51 -35.23 -7.95
C HIS A 26 -5.07 -35.49 -6.52
N ASP A 27 -4.82 -36.61 -5.82
CA ASP A 27 -5.85 -37.35 -5.06
C ASP A 27 -6.86 -36.44 -4.36
N ALA A 28 -6.35 -35.55 -3.49
CA ALA A 28 -6.80 -34.26 -3.03
C ALA A 28 -8.13 -33.62 -3.44
N LEU A 29 -8.59 -33.62 -4.69
CA LEU A 29 -9.98 -33.18 -4.93
C LEU A 29 -10.97 -34.28 -4.58
N ARG A 30 -10.55 -35.54 -4.67
CA ARG A 30 -11.17 -36.65 -3.94
C ARG A 30 -11.08 -36.37 -2.42
N LEU A 31 -9.96 -35.85 -1.88
CA LEU A 31 -9.84 -35.48 -0.45
C LEU A 31 -10.72 -34.28 -0.04
N ASP A 32 -10.66 -33.13 -0.72
CA ASP A 32 -11.53 -31.96 -0.54
C ASP A 32 -13.00 -32.40 -0.61
N MET A 33 -13.36 -33.24 -1.59
CA MET A 33 -14.72 -33.80 -1.70
C MET A 33 -15.04 -34.84 -0.61
N ASP A 34 -14.06 -35.49 0.01
CA ASP A 34 -14.25 -36.38 1.18
C ASP A 34 -14.33 -35.59 2.50
N ASP A 35 -13.59 -34.49 2.62
CA ASP A 35 -13.64 -33.55 3.75
C ASP A 35 -15.00 -32.82 3.75
N LEU A 36 -15.46 -32.32 2.60
CA LEU A 36 -16.78 -31.67 2.48
C LEU A 36 -17.94 -32.65 2.69
N GLN A 37 -17.83 -33.91 2.19
CA GLN A 37 -18.82 -34.95 2.53
C GLN A 37 -18.90 -35.14 4.06
N ARG A 38 -17.76 -35.22 4.75
CA ARG A 38 -17.70 -35.40 6.20
C ARG A 38 -18.27 -34.19 6.95
N LEU A 39 -18.13 -32.97 6.44
CA LEU A 39 -18.79 -31.78 6.96
C LEU A 39 -20.33 -31.89 6.83
N LEU A 40 -20.85 -32.17 5.63
CA LEU A 40 -22.29 -32.32 5.39
C LEU A 40 -22.90 -33.47 6.22
N ASP A 41 -22.19 -34.58 6.38
CA ASP A 41 -22.59 -35.72 7.20
C ASP A 41 -22.64 -35.37 8.70
N ALA A 42 -21.64 -34.64 9.20
CA ALA A 42 -21.60 -34.18 10.59
C ALA A 42 -22.73 -33.20 10.92
N LEU A 43 -22.95 -32.21 10.04
CA LEU A 43 -24.06 -31.26 10.17
C LEU A 43 -25.42 -31.97 10.09
N SER A 44 -25.58 -32.94 9.17
CA SER A 44 -26.80 -33.74 9.05
C SER A 44 -27.06 -34.55 10.33
N THR A 45 -26.01 -35.10 10.93
CA THR A 45 -26.09 -35.84 12.20
C THR A 45 -26.41 -34.91 13.38
N GLN A 46 -25.92 -33.67 13.38
CA GLN A 46 -26.25 -32.67 14.40
C GLN A 46 -27.74 -32.30 14.36
N VAL A 47 -28.28 -32.01 13.18
CA VAL A 47 -29.69 -31.64 13.00
C VAL A 47 -30.63 -32.83 13.23
N ALA A 48 -30.27 -34.03 12.77
CA ALA A 48 -31.04 -35.25 13.04
C ALA A 48 -31.10 -35.60 14.54
N ALA A 49 -30.14 -35.14 15.34
CA ALA A 49 -30.15 -35.22 16.80
C ALA A 49 -30.96 -34.09 17.47
N GLY A 50 -31.75 -33.31 16.72
CA GLY A 50 -32.60 -32.24 17.23
C GLY A 50 -31.85 -30.98 17.70
N ARG A 51 -30.55 -30.86 17.39
CA ARG A 51 -29.74 -29.69 17.77
C ARG A 51 -29.74 -28.66 16.62
N PRO A 52 -29.97 -27.36 16.90
CA PRO A 52 -29.86 -26.32 15.87
C PRO A 52 -28.42 -26.21 15.36
N LEU A 53 -28.25 -25.60 14.17
CA LEU A 53 -26.95 -25.21 13.67
C LEU A 53 -26.61 -23.80 14.15
N GLU A 54 -25.37 -23.59 14.59
CA GLU A 54 -24.89 -22.24 14.93
C GLU A 54 -24.63 -21.42 13.66
N LYS A 55 -24.67 -20.09 13.77
CA LYS A 55 -24.55 -19.18 12.61
C LYS A 55 -23.27 -19.43 11.79
N TRP A 56 -22.14 -19.72 12.44
CA TRP A 56 -20.89 -20.04 11.74
C TRP A 56 -20.92 -21.38 11.00
N GLN A 57 -21.74 -22.34 11.45
CA GLN A 57 -21.91 -23.64 10.77
C GLN A 57 -22.74 -23.47 9.49
N LEU A 58 -23.74 -22.60 9.53
CA LEU A 58 -24.52 -22.18 8.35
C LEU A 58 -23.64 -21.37 7.39
N GLU A 59 -22.85 -20.42 7.89
CA GLU A 59 -21.90 -19.63 7.08
C GLU A 59 -20.79 -20.49 6.46
N ALA A 60 -20.31 -21.52 7.16
CA ALA A 60 -19.39 -22.51 6.61
C ALA A 60 -20.04 -23.38 5.52
N ALA A 61 -21.23 -23.93 5.76
CA ALA A 61 -21.96 -24.70 4.74
C ALA A 61 -22.37 -23.85 3.52
N GLN A 62 -22.63 -22.56 3.73
CA GLN A 62 -22.90 -21.60 2.66
C GLN A 62 -21.64 -21.26 1.87
N GLY A 63 -20.52 -20.98 2.53
CA GLY A 63 -19.25 -20.61 1.90
C GLY A 63 -18.57 -21.76 1.18
N GLU A 64 -18.60 -22.97 1.75
CA GLU A 64 -17.98 -24.16 1.14
C GLU A 64 -18.81 -24.80 0.02
N CYS A 65 -20.12 -24.50 -0.08
CA CYS A 65 -21.03 -25.16 -1.04
C CYS A 65 -21.86 -24.20 -1.94
N ASP A 66 -21.63 -22.88 -1.86
CA ASP A 66 -22.35 -21.81 -2.61
C ASP A 66 -23.88 -21.88 -2.47
N ALA A 67 -24.34 -22.43 -1.35
CA ALA A 67 -25.74 -22.75 -1.10
C ALA A 67 -26.47 -21.56 -0.45
N LYS A 68 -27.57 -21.11 -1.07
CA LYS A 68 -28.46 -20.11 -0.46
C LYS A 68 -29.32 -20.72 0.64
N PHE A 69 -28.76 -20.80 1.83
CA PHE A 69 -29.53 -21.00 3.06
C PHE A 69 -30.36 -19.75 3.36
N ASP A 70 -31.60 -19.96 3.79
CA ASP A 70 -32.57 -18.88 3.98
C ASP A 70 -32.57 -18.38 5.43
N ALA A 71 -32.91 -17.10 5.66
CA ALA A 71 -32.77 -16.44 6.97
C ALA A 71 -33.69 -17.01 8.09
N ALA A 72 -34.52 -18.01 7.78
CA ALA A 72 -35.41 -18.71 8.70
C ALA A 72 -34.74 -19.90 9.44
N ALA A 73 -33.43 -20.11 9.28
CA ALA A 73 -32.67 -21.25 9.85
C ALA A 73 -32.53 -21.29 11.39
N ALA A 74 -33.46 -20.69 12.14
CA ALA A 74 -33.65 -20.90 13.57
C ALA A 74 -34.46 -22.18 13.89
N ASP A 75 -35.22 -22.72 12.92
CA ASP A 75 -35.94 -23.98 13.04
C ASP A 75 -35.08 -25.18 12.56
N PRO A 76 -34.88 -26.24 13.37
CA PRO A 76 -34.18 -27.46 12.95
C PRO A 76 -34.83 -28.19 11.77
N GLY A 77 -36.16 -28.09 11.59
CA GLY A 77 -36.87 -28.75 10.48
C GLY A 77 -36.51 -28.16 9.12
N ALA A 78 -36.54 -26.83 9.00
CA ALA A 78 -36.11 -26.11 7.81
C ALA A 78 -34.62 -26.38 7.47
N ALA A 79 -33.75 -26.38 8.49
CA ALA A 79 -32.34 -26.69 8.32
C ALA A 79 -32.11 -28.13 7.81
N ALA A 80 -32.86 -29.11 8.33
CA ALA A 80 -32.79 -30.50 7.89
C ALA A 80 -33.14 -30.66 6.40
N GLN A 81 -34.18 -29.97 5.94
CA GLN A 81 -34.63 -30.05 4.55
C GLN A 81 -33.61 -29.45 3.57
N GLN A 82 -33.07 -28.26 3.87
CA GLN A 82 -32.10 -27.59 3.02
C GLN A 82 -30.77 -28.40 2.95
N LEU A 83 -30.29 -28.87 4.09
CA LEU A 83 -29.06 -29.66 4.17
C LEU A 83 -29.19 -31.04 3.50
N GLY A 84 -30.33 -31.71 3.63
CA GLY A 84 -30.62 -32.96 2.94
C GLY A 84 -30.63 -32.82 1.41
N SER A 85 -31.18 -31.70 0.90
CA SER A 85 -31.12 -31.39 -0.54
C SER A 85 -29.69 -31.13 -1.00
N LEU A 86 -28.91 -30.35 -0.23
CA LEU A 86 -27.53 -30.02 -0.57
C LEU A 86 -26.64 -31.27 -0.63
N LYS A 87 -26.76 -32.16 0.36
CA LYS A 87 -26.04 -33.44 0.40
C LYS A 87 -26.35 -34.32 -0.82
N ALA A 88 -27.62 -34.42 -1.21
CA ALA A 88 -28.01 -35.21 -2.40
C ALA A 88 -27.41 -34.65 -3.70
N SER A 89 -27.41 -33.32 -3.87
CA SER A 89 -26.74 -32.66 -5.01
C SER A 89 -25.23 -32.89 -5.00
N PHE A 90 -24.58 -32.81 -3.84
CA PHE A 90 -23.15 -33.04 -3.69
C PHE A 90 -22.74 -34.48 -3.99
N GLU A 91 -23.49 -35.48 -3.50
CA GLU A 91 -23.23 -36.90 -3.80
C GLU A 91 -23.35 -37.20 -5.31
N GLN A 92 -24.35 -36.62 -5.99
CA GLN A 92 -24.49 -36.71 -7.45
C GLN A 92 -23.30 -36.04 -8.17
N PHE A 93 -22.89 -34.87 -7.69
CA PHE A 93 -21.77 -34.11 -8.26
C PHE A 93 -20.45 -34.89 -8.16
N LYS A 94 -20.08 -35.31 -6.94
CA LYS A 94 -18.87 -36.09 -6.62
C LYS A 94 -18.75 -37.36 -7.46
N LYS A 95 -19.88 -38.02 -7.72
CA LYS A 95 -19.99 -39.21 -8.57
C LYS A 95 -19.71 -38.93 -10.05
N LEU A 96 -20.33 -37.89 -10.63
CA LEU A 96 -20.09 -37.48 -12.03
C LEU A 96 -18.62 -37.16 -12.24
N CYS A 97 -18.07 -36.39 -11.30
CA CYS A 97 -16.71 -35.91 -11.40
C CYS A 97 -15.73 -37.07 -11.36
N THR A 98 -15.79 -37.92 -10.32
CA THR A 98 -14.98 -39.16 -10.18
C THR A 98 -15.06 -40.10 -11.40
N ALA A 99 -16.15 -40.06 -12.17
CA ALA A 99 -16.30 -40.83 -13.41
C ALA A 99 -15.61 -40.17 -14.61
N HIS A 100 -15.86 -38.88 -14.87
CA HIS A 100 -15.17 -38.14 -15.96
C HIS A 100 -13.66 -38.18 -15.75
N TYR A 101 -13.24 -37.81 -14.54
CA TYR A 101 -11.93 -38.09 -13.97
C TYR A 101 -11.32 -39.39 -14.51
N ARG A 102 -11.99 -40.55 -14.38
CA ARG A 102 -11.46 -41.87 -14.78
C ARG A 102 -11.22 -42.07 -16.29
N GLU A 103 -12.01 -41.44 -17.16
CA GLU A 103 -11.78 -41.36 -18.61
C GLU A 103 -10.38 -40.81 -18.92
N GLU A 104 -9.89 -39.94 -18.05
CA GLU A 104 -8.68 -39.18 -18.33
C GLU A 104 -7.41 -39.79 -17.71
N GLU A 105 -7.55 -40.45 -16.55
CA GLU A 105 -6.54 -41.34 -15.94
C GLU A 105 -6.13 -42.46 -16.89
N VAL A 106 -7.15 -43.13 -17.47
CA VAL A 106 -7.02 -44.43 -18.11
C VAL A 106 -6.91 -44.32 -19.64
N ASP A 107 -7.65 -43.41 -20.27
CA ASP A 107 -7.72 -43.35 -21.73
C ASP A 107 -6.96 -42.13 -22.28
N THR A 108 -7.22 -40.92 -21.76
CA THR A 108 -6.68 -39.68 -22.36
C THR A 108 -5.17 -39.52 -22.18
N LEU A 109 -4.63 -39.66 -20.97
CA LEU A 109 -3.19 -39.48 -20.75
C LEU A 109 -2.32 -40.54 -21.47
N PRO A 110 -2.65 -41.84 -21.48
CA PRO A 110 -1.91 -42.82 -22.27
C PRO A 110 -1.95 -42.55 -23.77
N LEU A 111 -3.07 -42.05 -24.33
CA LEU A 111 -3.13 -41.66 -25.74
C LEU A 111 -2.22 -40.46 -26.06
N ILE A 112 -2.14 -39.46 -25.17
CA ILE A 112 -1.20 -38.33 -25.33
C ILE A 112 0.25 -38.82 -25.30
N ARG A 113 0.63 -39.61 -24.28
CA ARG A 113 1.99 -40.15 -24.12
C ARG A 113 2.41 -41.04 -25.29
N ARG A 114 1.46 -41.78 -25.87
CA ARG A 114 1.68 -42.64 -27.03
C ARG A 114 1.92 -41.87 -28.32
N HIS A 115 1.18 -40.79 -28.56
CA HIS A 115 1.14 -40.10 -29.85
C HIS A 115 1.97 -38.82 -29.94
N PHE A 116 2.53 -38.33 -28.83
CA PHE A 116 3.37 -37.12 -28.80
C PHE A 116 4.55 -37.28 -27.85
N THR A 117 5.70 -36.71 -28.23
CA THR A 117 6.87 -36.60 -27.34
C THR A 117 6.62 -35.56 -26.23
N SER A 118 7.37 -35.70 -25.13
CA SER A 118 7.35 -34.70 -24.05
C SER A 118 7.99 -33.35 -24.44
N GLU A 119 8.58 -33.24 -25.63
CA GLU A 119 9.12 -32.02 -26.22
C GLU A 119 8.05 -31.28 -27.05
N GLU A 120 7.22 -32.00 -27.81
CA GLU A 120 6.15 -31.42 -28.66
C GLU A 120 4.96 -30.90 -27.85
N VAL A 121 4.59 -31.57 -26.76
CA VAL A 121 3.50 -31.12 -25.87
C VAL A 121 3.91 -29.88 -25.07
N ARG A 122 5.20 -29.74 -24.76
CA ARG A 122 5.72 -28.73 -23.82
C ARG A 122 5.48 -27.27 -24.23
N PRO A 123 5.60 -26.84 -25.50
CA PRO A 123 5.18 -25.51 -25.94
C PRO A 123 3.69 -25.24 -25.75
N THR A 124 2.84 -26.22 -26.05
CA THR A 124 1.38 -26.09 -25.90
C THR A 124 0.98 -26.03 -24.43
N ALA A 125 1.53 -26.92 -23.60
CA ALA A 125 1.38 -26.86 -22.14
C ALA A 125 1.84 -25.51 -21.57
N LYS A 126 3.01 -24.99 -21.98
CA LYS A 126 3.50 -23.67 -21.59
C LYS A 126 2.68 -22.50 -22.14
N LYS A 127 1.96 -22.68 -23.25
CA LYS A 127 1.04 -21.67 -23.79
C LYS A 127 -0.25 -21.64 -22.98
N ILE A 128 -0.76 -22.80 -22.59
CA ILE A 128 -1.93 -22.93 -21.70
C ILE A 128 -1.57 -22.37 -20.32
N SER A 129 -0.46 -22.78 -19.71
CA SER A 129 0.06 -22.29 -18.42
C SER A 129 0.64 -20.86 -18.45
N LYS A 130 0.22 -20.05 -19.43
CA LYS A 130 0.58 -18.64 -19.62
C LYS A 130 -0.59 -17.81 -20.17
N ALA A 131 -1.52 -18.42 -20.90
CA ALA A 131 -2.86 -17.87 -21.12
C ALA A 131 -3.72 -17.92 -19.83
N TYR A 132 -3.43 -18.91 -18.98
CA TYR A 132 -3.84 -19.01 -17.58
C TYR A 132 -2.54 -19.18 -16.79
N GLY A 133 -2.21 -18.29 -15.86
CA GLY A 133 -1.00 -18.43 -15.05
C GLY A 133 -1.01 -19.70 -14.19
N LEU A 134 0.12 -20.05 -13.55
CA LEU A 134 0.15 -21.13 -12.56
C LEU A 134 -0.80 -20.87 -11.38
N MET A 135 -1.07 -19.59 -11.09
CA MET A 135 -2.11 -19.15 -10.15
C MET A 135 -3.49 -18.95 -10.79
N ASP A 136 -3.70 -19.10 -12.10
CA ASP A 136 -5.05 -19.17 -12.68
C ASP A 136 -5.44 -20.63 -12.89
N MET A 137 -4.55 -21.46 -13.42
CA MET A 137 -4.68 -22.91 -13.37
C MET A 137 -4.79 -23.45 -11.92
N GLY A 138 -4.34 -22.67 -10.92
CA GLY A 138 -4.47 -22.97 -9.48
C GLY A 138 -5.52 -22.15 -8.70
N ASN A 139 -5.82 -20.88 -9.03
CA ASN A 139 -6.86 -20.08 -8.37
C ASN A 139 -8.19 -20.04 -9.15
N TYR A 140 -8.32 -20.71 -10.30
CA TYR A 140 -9.65 -21.24 -10.68
C TYR A 140 -10.13 -22.30 -9.66
N LEU A 141 -9.31 -22.69 -8.68
CA LEU A 141 -9.70 -23.57 -7.59
C LEU A 141 -10.01 -22.83 -6.29
N ARG A 142 -9.07 -22.03 -5.76
CA ARG A 142 -9.17 -21.43 -4.41
C ARG A 142 -10.53 -20.79 -4.03
N PRO A 143 -11.09 -19.83 -4.80
CA PRO A 143 -12.35 -19.16 -4.46
C PRO A 143 -13.58 -19.91 -5.01
N MET A 144 -13.38 -21.00 -5.74
CA MET A 144 -14.45 -21.90 -6.14
C MET A 144 -14.68 -22.92 -5.03
N THR A 145 -15.95 -23.17 -4.73
CA THR A 145 -16.37 -24.31 -3.92
C THR A 145 -15.97 -25.61 -4.62
N PRO A 146 -15.77 -26.73 -3.90
CA PRO A 146 -15.29 -27.99 -4.50
C PRO A 146 -16.12 -28.47 -5.70
N GLU A 147 -17.37 -28.04 -5.85
CA GLU A 147 -18.19 -28.26 -7.04
C GLU A 147 -17.72 -27.43 -8.24
N HIS A 148 -17.63 -26.12 -8.09
CA HIS A 148 -17.20 -25.22 -9.15
C HIS A 148 -15.75 -25.49 -9.60
N ARG A 149 -14.85 -25.84 -8.66
CA ARG A 149 -13.50 -26.35 -8.93
C ARG A 149 -13.55 -27.44 -9.97
N THR A 150 -14.21 -28.52 -9.57
CA THR A 150 -14.22 -29.84 -10.18
C THR A 150 -15.00 -29.82 -11.50
N ALA A 151 -15.99 -28.92 -11.64
CA ALA A 151 -16.64 -28.60 -12.91
C ALA A 151 -15.71 -27.87 -13.90
N TRP A 152 -14.88 -26.92 -13.46
CA TRP A 152 -13.91 -26.24 -14.35
C TRP A 152 -12.88 -27.21 -14.93
N MET A 153 -12.35 -28.14 -14.12
CA MET A 153 -11.33 -29.10 -14.59
C MET A 153 -11.91 -30.22 -15.43
N THR A 154 -13.13 -30.65 -15.10
CA THR A 154 -13.95 -31.49 -15.98
C THR A 154 -14.17 -30.85 -17.35
N ARG A 155 -14.23 -29.52 -17.41
CA ARG A 155 -14.43 -28.77 -18.65
C ARG A 155 -13.14 -28.50 -19.44
N VAL A 156 -11.99 -28.35 -18.78
CA VAL A 156 -10.69 -28.20 -19.47
C VAL A 156 -10.02 -29.55 -19.78
N LYS A 157 -10.64 -30.68 -19.44
CA LYS A 157 -10.08 -32.03 -19.59
C LYS A 157 -8.69 -32.13 -18.95
N MET A 158 -8.65 -31.75 -17.67
CA MET A 158 -7.45 -31.78 -16.85
C MET A 158 -7.45 -33.09 -16.03
N PRO A 159 -6.72 -34.12 -16.47
CA PRO A 159 -6.98 -35.53 -16.14
C PRO A 159 -6.91 -35.92 -14.68
N LEU A 160 -7.39 -37.14 -14.43
CA LEU A 160 -7.61 -37.62 -13.07
C LEU A 160 -6.42 -37.59 -12.19
N PRO A 161 -5.19 -37.38 -12.70
CA PRO A 161 -4.27 -36.99 -11.71
C PRO A 161 -3.48 -35.66 -11.70
N VAL A 162 -4.14 -34.55 -12.09
CA VAL A 162 -3.64 -33.15 -11.96
C VAL A 162 -4.07 -32.30 -10.72
N GLN A 163 -4.84 -32.80 -9.71
CA GLN A 163 -5.23 -32.06 -8.44
C GLN A 163 -4.83 -32.29 -6.84
N TRP A 164 -3.98 -32.99 -5.95
CA TRP A 164 -2.63 -33.74 -5.72
C TRP A 164 -1.59 -32.74 -5.24
N ILE A 165 -0.44 -32.68 -5.89
CA ILE A 165 0.50 -31.57 -5.73
C ILE A 165 -0.13 -30.21 -6.16
N MET A 166 -1.43 -30.17 -6.50
CA MET A 166 -2.35 -29.06 -6.17
C MET A 166 -3.03 -29.13 -4.77
N ALA A 167 -4.14 -29.86 -4.56
CA ALA A 167 -4.93 -29.77 -3.31
C ALA A 167 -4.52 -30.72 -2.17
N LEU A 168 -3.53 -31.59 -2.35
CA LEU A 168 -2.72 -32.22 -1.28
C LEU A 168 -1.43 -31.43 -1.06
N GLN A 169 -1.05 -30.53 -1.98
CA GLN A 169 -0.40 -29.30 -1.53
C GLN A 169 -1.37 -28.44 -0.69
N VAL A 170 -2.64 -28.22 -1.06
CA VAL A 170 -3.62 -27.50 -0.21
C VAL A 170 -3.94 -28.25 1.10
N TRP A 171 -4.04 -29.57 1.11
CA TRP A 171 -4.30 -30.38 2.31
C TRP A 171 -3.03 -30.55 3.16
N ARG A 172 -1.82 -30.65 2.57
CA ARG A 172 -0.57 -30.49 3.36
C ARG A 172 -0.40 -29.06 3.89
N TYR A 173 -0.86 -28.05 3.15
CA TYR A 173 -0.86 -26.65 3.58
C TYR A 173 -1.85 -26.46 4.75
N HIS A 174 -3.09 -26.94 4.63
CA HIS A 174 -4.03 -27.05 5.75
C HIS A 174 -3.40 -27.81 6.92
N ARG A 175 -2.83 -29.00 6.70
CA ARG A 175 -2.35 -29.83 7.82
C ARG A 175 -1.07 -29.31 8.47
N ALA A 176 -0.24 -28.55 7.74
CA ALA A 176 0.92 -27.85 8.29
C ALA A 176 0.57 -26.49 8.96
N VAL A 177 -0.65 -25.97 8.76
CA VAL A 177 -1.11 -24.66 9.26
C VAL A 177 -2.28 -24.77 10.28
N VAL A 178 -3.00 -25.90 10.33
CA VAL A 178 -4.29 -26.04 11.03
C VAL A 178 -4.35 -27.23 12.01
N GLU A 179 -3.54 -28.29 11.89
CA GLU A 179 -3.50 -29.40 12.87
C GLU A 179 -2.16 -29.48 13.64
N PRO A 180 -2.08 -29.02 14.90
CA PRO A 180 -0.87 -29.12 15.72
C PRO A 180 -0.73 -30.51 16.35
N GLY A 181 0.43 -31.17 16.23
CA GLY A 181 0.64 -32.42 16.98
C GLY A 181 1.93 -33.22 16.83
N ASN A 182 2.80 -33.01 15.82
CA ASN A 182 3.92 -33.93 15.60
C ASN A 182 5.24 -33.31 15.07
N ILE A 183 5.73 -32.27 15.75
CA ILE A 183 7.13 -31.78 15.60
C ILE A 183 7.91 -32.14 16.87
N GLY A 184 8.68 -33.21 16.81
CA GLY A 184 9.53 -33.65 17.92
C GLY A 184 10.64 -32.64 18.26
N SER A 185 10.97 -32.53 19.55
CA SER A 185 12.12 -31.74 20.08
C SER A 185 12.16 -30.22 19.79
N GLY A 186 11.08 -29.60 19.30
CA GLY A 186 10.94 -28.13 19.15
C GLY A 186 10.06 -27.44 20.19
N ALA A 187 9.60 -28.17 21.21
CA ALA A 187 8.37 -27.85 21.98
C ALA A 187 8.40 -26.59 22.87
N GLY A 188 9.50 -25.84 22.94
CA GLY A 188 9.59 -24.58 23.68
C GLY A 188 8.91 -23.38 22.99
N LEU A 189 8.92 -23.33 21.64
CA LEU A 189 8.41 -22.17 20.89
C LEU A 189 6.93 -22.24 20.55
N LEU A 190 6.32 -23.42 20.51
CA LEU A 190 4.98 -23.62 19.97
C LEU A 190 3.85 -23.55 21.01
N GLN A 191 4.16 -23.44 22.31
CA GLN A 191 3.14 -23.30 23.36
C GLN A 191 2.51 -21.91 23.46
N GLY A 192 3.10 -20.88 22.82
CA GLY A 192 2.53 -19.53 22.76
C GLY A 192 1.38 -19.37 21.75
N LEU A 193 1.29 -20.25 20.75
CA LEU A 193 0.29 -20.17 19.68
C LEU A 193 -0.95 -21.01 20.02
N GLY A 194 -1.84 -20.41 20.81
CA GLY A 194 -3.19 -20.94 21.06
C GLY A 194 -4.10 -20.92 19.82
N PRO A 195 -5.35 -21.40 19.94
CA PRO A 195 -6.32 -21.34 18.85
C PRO A 195 -6.57 -19.87 18.42
N PRO A 196 -6.88 -19.61 17.14
CA PRO A 196 -7.13 -18.25 16.63
C PRO A 196 -8.26 -17.60 17.44
N PRO A 197 -8.00 -16.49 18.15
CA PRO A 197 -8.98 -15.89 19.03
C PRO A 197 -10.08 -15.15 18.26
N LYS A 198 -11.17 -14.83 18.97
CA LYS A 198 -12.40 -14.26 18.41
C LYS A 198 -12.27 -12.80 17.94
N GLN A 199 -11.08 -12.22 18.07
CA GLN A 199 -10.64 -10.92 17.56
C GLN A 199 -9.17 -11.05 17.14
N PHE A 200 -8.66 -10.10 16.37
CA PHE A 200 -7.26 -10.07 15.93
C PHE A 200 -6.31 -9.91 17.13
N THR A 201 -5.76 -11.01 17.65
CA THR A 201 -4.47 -10.94 18.35
C THR A 201 -3.39 -10.84 17.30
N GLY A 202 -2.60 -9.78 17.34
CA GLY A 202 -1.32 -9.77 16.65
C GLY A 202 -0.37 -10.83 17.21
N SER A 203 0.78 -11.00 16.56
CA SER A 203 1.88 -11.81 17.07
C SER A 203 2.38 -11.32 18.44
N GLU A 204 3.23 -12.09 19.11
CA GLU A 204 3.92 -11.66 20.35
C GLU A 204 4.55 -10.27 20.19
N LEU A 205 5.20 -10.01 19.05
CA LEU A 205 5.74 -8.68 18.73
C LEU A 205 4.66 -7.60 18.67
N SER A 206 3.51 -7.84 18.04
CA SER A 206 2.38 -6.90 18.03
C SER A 206 1.78 -6.66 19.42
N LEU A 207 1.72 -7.69 20.27
CA LEU A 207 1.21 -7.60 21.65
C LEU A 207 2.17 -6.81 22.55
N GLU A 208 3.48 -7.03 22.43
CA GLU A 208 4.49 -6.16 23.06
C GLU A 208 4.45 -4.75 22.47
N ARG A 209 4.26 -4.60 21.15
CA ARG A 209 4.15 -3.30 20.49
C ARG A 209 2.96 -2.48 21.00
N ALA A 210 1.84 -3.10 21.33
CA ALA A 210 0.69 -2.43 21.95
C ALA A 210 1.02 -1.84 23.36
N LYS A 211 2.06 -2.33 24.03
CA LYS A 211 2.55 -1.77 25.31
C LYS A 211 3.41 -0.51 25.13
N TYR A 212 3.96 -0.25 23.94
CA TYR A 212 4.70 0.98 23.66
C TYR A 212 3.83 2.21 23.97
N ARG A 213 4.43 3.24 24.56
CA ARG A 213 3.76 4.50 24.91
C ARG A 213 4.47 5.64 24.17
N PRO A 214 3.81 6.26 23.16
CA PRO A 214 4.25 7.49 22.53
C PRO A 214 4.75 8.53 23.53
N VAL A 215 5.89 9.17 23.22
CA VAL A 215 6.40 10.29 24.01
C VAL A 215 5.54 11.52 23.73
N LEU A 216 4.93 12.08 24.77
CA LEU A 216 4.01 13.21 24.65
C LEU A 216 4.78 14.55 24.65
N PRO A 217 4.56 15.45 23.66
CA PRO A 217 5.02 16.83 23.75
C PRO A 217 4.49 17.52 25.01
N ALA A 218 5.36 18.23 25.73
CA ALA A 218 5.03 18.74 27.07
C ALA A 218 3.78 19.64 27.11
N VAL A 219 3.48 20.36 26.02
CA VAL A 219 2.28 21.20 25.90
C VAL A 219 0.96 20.41 25.89
N LEU A 220 0.97 19.14 25.47
CA LEU A 220 -0.19 18.24 25.51
C LEU A 220 -0.34 17.47 26.83
N ALA A 221 0.68 17.52 27.69
CA ALA A 221 0.71 16.83 28.98
C ALA A 221 -0.01 17.60 30.10
N GLY A 222 -0.10 18.94 29.98
CA GLY A 222 -0.80 19.80 30.94
C GLY A 222 -1.83 20.71 30.26
N PRO A 223 -2.51 21.59 31.04
CA PRO A 223 -3.48 22.53 30.52
C PRO A 223 -2.87 23.44 29.44
N HIS A 224 -3.58 23.61 28.33
CA HIS A 224 -3.10 24.36 27.17
C HIS A 224 -4.23 25.15 26.50
N ALA A 225 -3.84 26.19 25.76
CA ALA A 225 -4.74 27.02 24.98
C ALA A 225 -4.18 27.23 23.56
N VAL A 226 -5.08 27.20 22.57
CA VAL A 226 -4.76 27.58 21.19
C VAL A 226 -4.59 29.09 21.12
N ARG A 227 -3.52 29.55 20.44
CA ARG A 227 -3.19 30.95 20.19
C ARG A 227 -2.89 31.16 18.71
N GLU A 228 -3.16 32.35 18.19
CA GLU A 228 -2.63 32.76 16.88
C GLU A 228 -1.10 32.79 16.91
N GLY A 229 -0.49 32.33 15.82
CA GLY A 229 0.94 32.35 15.56
C GLY A 229 1.31 33.25 14.38
N GLU A 230 2.32 32.82 13.65
CA GLU A 230 2.85 33.52 12.48
C GLU A 230 1.82 33.59 11.35
N SER A 231 1.96 34.62 10.51
CA SER A 231 1.19 34.72 9.27
C SER A 231 1.75 33.82 8.16
N ARG A 232 0.87 33.38 7.26
CA ARG A 232 1.17 32.55 6.09
C ARG A 232 0.39 33.07 4.88
N ASP A 233 1.05 33.09 3.73
CA ASP A 233 0.40 33.27 2.44
C ASP A 233 0.14 31.90 1.80
N CYS A 234 -0.53 31.86 0.65
CA CYS A 234 -0.67 30.64 -0.14
C CYS A 234 0.61 30.37 -0.93
N CYS A 235 0.94 29.09 -1.19
CA CYS A 235 2.11 28.73 -1.98
C CYS A 235 1.93 28.94 -3.51
N GLY A 236 0.70 29.14 -3.96
CA GLY A 236 0.33 29.73 -5.25
C GLY A 236 -0.20 31.16 -5.10
N ASP A 237 -1.02 31.62 -6.05
CA ASP A 237 -1.63 32.96 -6.00
C ASP A 237 -2.57 33.11 -4.79
N HIS A 238 -2.13 33.85 -3.78
CA HIS A 238 -2.86 34.03 -2.52
C HIS A 238 -4.20 34.78 -2.70
N GLU A 239 -4.24 35.84 -3.51
CA GLU A 239 -5.47 36.63 -3.68
C GLU A 239 -6.52 35.82 -4.46
N LEU A 240 -6.09 35.11 -5.50
CA LEU A 240 -6.96 34.24 -6.30
C LEU A 240 -7.47 33.03 -5.50
N ILE A 241 -6.63 32.44 -4.64
CA ILE A 241 -7.04 31.35 -3.75
C ILE A 241 -8.00 31.86 -2.67
N CYS A 242 -7.72 32.98 -2.01
CA CYS A 242 -8.65 33.53 -1.02
C CYS A 242 -9.98 33.99 -1.64
N GLY A 243 -9.98 34.44 -2.90
CA GLY A 243 -11.21 34.68 -3.67
C GLY A 243 -12.07 33.43 -3.90
N LEU A 244 -11.46 32.23 -3.86
CA LEU A 244 -12.17 30.93 -3.93
C LEU A 244 -12.59 30.39 -2.56
N PHE A 245 -11.98 30.87 -1.47
CA PHE A 245 -12.26 30.45 -0.09
C PHE A 245 -12.46 31.65 0.88
N PRO A 246 -13.42 32.55 0.59
CA PRO A 246 -13.56 33.81 1.32
C PRO A 246 -13.98 33.67 2.79
N HIS A 247 -14.67 32.58 3.17
CA HIS A 247 -15.07 32.38 4.57
C HIS A 247 -13.90 31.86 5.43
N LEU A 248 -12.99 31.08 4.85
CA LEU A 248 -11.73 30.66 5.48
C LEU A 248 -10.70 31.80 5.56
N CYS A 249 -10.59 32.65 4.53
CA CYS A 249 -9.67 33.79 4.56
C CYS A 249 -10.22 35.01 5.33
N GLY A 250 -11.52 35.05 5.64
CA GLY A 250 -12.16 36.16 6.35
C GLY A 250 -12.34 37.44 5.51
N THR A 251 -11.99 37.42 4.23
CA THR A 251 -12.26 38.49 3.26
C THR A 251 -12.61 37.92 1.89
N SER A 252 -13.36 38.69 1.10
CA SER A 252 -13.61 38.42 -0.32
C SER A 252 -12.84 39.34 -1.27
N ASN A 253 -12.10 40.33 -0.75
CA ASN A 253 -11.30 41.27 -1.55
C ASN A 253 -10.03 41.69 -0.81
N GLY A 254 -8.90 41.70 -1.54
CA GLY A 254 -7.59 42.13 -1.04
C GLY A 254 -6.86 41.08 -0.19
N HIS A 255 -5.54 41.20 -0.15
CA HIS A 255 -4.64 40.35 0.63
C HIS A 255 -4.93 40.36 2.14
N THR A 256 -5.16 39.18 2.73
CA THR A 256 -5.31 38.97 4.19
C THR A 256 -4.48 37.77 4.62
N PRO A 257 -3.33 37.98 5.29
CA PRO A 257 -2.44 36.89 5.66
C PRO A 257 -3.12 35.87 6.58
N LEU A 258 -3.10 34.60 6.19
CA LEU A 258 -3.65 33.49 6.97
C LEU A 258 -2.87 33.35 8.29
N LYS A 259 -3.50 32.79 9.33
CA LYS A 259 -2.86 32.60 10.64
C LYS A 259 -2.56 31.14 10.93
N MET A 260 -1.30 30.83 11.22
CA MET A 260 -0.99 29.64 12.00
C MET A 260 -1.62 29.73 13.39
N VAL A 261 -1.79 28.58 14.03
CA VAL A 261 -2.16 28.50 15.45
C VAL A 261 -1.23 27.56 16.19
N HIS A 262 -0.86 27.92 17.42
CA HIS A 262 0.00 27.15 18.31
C HIS A 262 -0.75 26.76 19.58
N LEU A 263 -0.49 25.56 20.09
CA LEU A 263 -0.81 25.23 21.47
C LEU A 263 0.24 25.88 22.37
N THR A 264 -0.24 26.53 23.43
CA THR A 264 0.61 27.16 24.45
C THR A 264 0.18 26.67 25.83
N ALA A 265 1.11 26.50 26.76
CA ALA A 265 0.78 26.13 28.13
C ALA A 265 -0.12 27.21 28.77
N ALA A 266 -1.24 26.77 29.34
CA ALA A 266 -2.17 27.63 30.08
C ALA A 266 -1.82 27.62 31.57
N ALA A 267 -2.16 28.69 32.28
CA ALA A 267 -2.04 28.69 33.74
C ALA A 267 -3.00 27.67 34.35
N PRO A 268 -2.55 26.82 35.31
CA PRO A 268 -3.44 25.87 35.98
C PRO A 268 -4.51 26.64 36.78
N ALA A 269 -5.79 26.32 36.53
CA ALA A 269 -6.93 27.04 37.09
C ALA A 269 -7.26 26.60 38.53
N GLY A 270 -6.31 26.78 39.44
CA GLY A 270 -6.40 26.35 40.83
C GLY A 270 -5.65 25.03 41.13
N PRO A 271 -5.80 24.48 42.35
CA PRO A 271 -5.14 23.25 42.76
C PRO A 271 -5.84 22.03 42.15
N GLU A 272 -5.04 21.21 41.46
CA GLU A 272 -5.44 20.01 40.68
C GLU A 272 -6.33 20.35 39.46
N ASP A 273 -5.84 19.92 38.29
CA ASP A 273 -6.33 20.11 36.92
C ASP A 273 -7.69 20.81 36.75
N GLY A 274 -7.61 22.06 36.27
CA GLY A 274 -8.77 22.93 36.01
C GLY A 274 -9.87 22.22 35.20
N PRO A 275 -11.15 22.52 35.49
CA PRO A 275 -12.26 21.61 35.23
C PRO A 275 -12.34 21.15 33.77
N PRO A 276 -12.59 19.85 33.54
CA PRO A 276 -12.59 19.27 32.19
C PRO A 276 -13.52 20.01 31.25
N GLY A 277 -13.08 20.13 29.99
CA GLY A 277 -13.88 20.75 28.94
C GLY A 277 -15.18 19.97 28.70
N ARG A 278 -16.19 20.65 28.15
CA ARG A 278 -17.46 19.99 27.80
C ARG A 278 -17.22 18.76 26.92
N PRO A 279 -18.05 17.70 27.00
CA PRO A 279 -18.05 16.63 26.01
C PRO A 279 -18.13 17.18 24.57
N LEU A 280 -17.36 16.57 23.68
CA LEU A 280 -17.33 16.85 22.25
C LEU A 280 -17.90 15.66 21.47
N GLN A 281 -18.45 15.92 20.30
CA GLN A 281 -18.83 14.90 19.32
C GLN A 281 -17.91 15.02 18.10
N LEU A 282 -16.93 14.12 17.95
CA LEU A 282 -15.95 14.19 16.87
C LEU A 282 -16.14 13.07 15.84
N GLY A 283 -16.01 13.40 14.56
CA GLY A 283 -15.85 12.45 13.46
C GLY A 283 -14.38 12.25 13.10
N VAL A 284 -14.03 11.08 12.56
CA VAL A 284 -12.70 10.81 11.99
C VAL A 284 -12.81 9.92 10.74
N VAL A 285 -11.97 10.19 9.74
CA VAL A 285 -11.93 9.44 8.48
C VAL A 285 -10.50 9.25 7.97
N LEU A 286 -10.16 8.03 7.58
CA LEU A 286 -8.91 7.67 6.91
C LEU A 286 -9.10 7.75 5.39
N SER A 287 -8.32 8.57 4.69
CA SER A 287 -8.45 8.82 3.26
C SER A 287 -7.14 8.54 2.51
N GLY A 288 -7.28 8.10 1.26
CA GLY A 288 -6.16 7.72 0.40
C GLY A 288 -5.59 6.32 0.68
N GLY A 289 -4.40 6.06 0.13
CA GLY A 289 -3.62 4.85 0.41
C GLY A 289 -3.08 4.84 1.84
N GLN A 290 -2.93 3.64 2.40
CA GLN A 290 -2.55 3.40 3.79
C GLN A 290 -1.15 3.92 4.11
N ALA A 291 -0.93 4.24 5.39
CA ALA A 291 0.36 4.64 5.93
C ALA A 291 0.47 4.17 7.38
N SER A 292 1.61 3.59 7.76
CA SER A 292 1.85 3.08 9.11
C SER A 292 1.74 4.22 10.13
N GLY A 293 0.90 4.03 11.16
CA GLY A 293 0.63 5.04 12.20
C GLY A 293 -0.75 5.70 12.15
N GLY A 294 -1.59 5.49 11.13
CA GLY A 294 -2.94 6.09 11.11
C GLY A 294 -3.84 5.70 12.28
N HIS A 295 -3.71 4.47 12.79
CA HIS A 295 -4.37 4.07 14.05
C HIS A 295 -3.87 4.90 15.24
N ASN A 296 -2.58 5.24 15.30
CA ASN A 296 -2.04 6.09 16.36
C ASN A 296 -2.58 7.54 16.32
N VAL A 297 -2.96 8.05 15.14
CA VAL A 297 -3.69 9.34 15.03
C VAL A 297 -5.08 9.23 15.65
N ILE A 298 -5.85 8.21 15.29
CA ILE A 298 -7.19 7.96 15.84
C ILE A 298 -7.13 7.75 17.36
N ILE A 299 -6.13 7.01 17.83
CA ILE A 299 -5.90 6.72 19.24
C ILE A 299 -5.41 7.98 19.98
N GLY A 300 -4.57 8.82 19.38
CA GLY A 300 -4.21 10.12 19.93
C GLY A 300 -5.44 11.02 20.08
N LEU A 301 -6.29 11.09 19.06
CA LEU A 301 -7.55 11.84 19.09
C LEU A 301 -8.49 11.33 20.22
N HIS A 302 -8.60 10.01 20.39
CA HIS A 302 -9.35 9.41 21.49
C HIS A 302 -8.72 9.70 22.88
N ASP A 303 -7.41 9.48 23.02
CA ASP A 303 -6.66 9.71 24.26
C ASP A 303 -6.74 11.20 24.70
N TYR A 304 -6.80 12.14 23.74
CA TYR A 304 -7.10 13.56 23.99
C TYR A 304 -8.50 13.75 24.57
N LEU A 305 -9.51 13.20 23.87
CA LEU A 305 -10.91 13.35 24.26
C LEU A 305 -11.17 12.79 25.66
N GLN A 306 -10.63 11.62 26.01
CA GLN A 306 -10.83 11.06 27.35
C GLN A 306 -10.12 11.86 28.45
N ARG A 307 -8.96 12.48 28.17
CA ARG A 307 -8.23 13.29 29.16
C ARG A 307 -8.87 14.66 29.38
N TRP A 308 -9.21 15.37 28.31
CA TRP A 308 -9.59 16.79 28.38
C TRP A 308 -11.10 17.04 28.25
N HIS A 309 -11.85 16.09 27.67
CA HIS A 309 -13.29 16.20 27.41
C HIS A 309 -14.04 14.89 27.76
N PRO A 310 -13.90 14.35 28.98
CA PRO A 310 -14.51 13.08 29.38
C PRO A 310 -16.01 13.02 29.09
N GLY A 311 -16.49 11.88 28.59
CA GLY A 311 -17.86 11.70 28.08
C GLY A 311 -18.05 12.11 26.61
N SER A 312 -16.99 12.51 25.90
CA SER A 312 -16.99 12.70 24.44
C SER A 312 -17.27 11.41 23.67
N THR A 313 -17.62 11.55 22.39
CA THR A 313 -17.84 10.43 21.46
C THR A 313 -17.02 10.62 20.20
N LEU A 314 -16.41 9.53 19.70
CA LEU A 314 -15.63 9.50 18.47
C LEU A 314 -16.30 8.58 17.43
N VAL A 315 -16.64 9.14 16.28
CA VAL A 315 -17.34 8.49 15.16
C VAL A 315 -16.37 8.22 14.03
N GLY A 316 -16.07 6.95 13.75
CA GLY A 316 -15.20 6.54 12.65
C GLY A 316 -16.00 6.25 11.38
N PHE A 317 -15.78 7.02 10.30
CA PHE A 317 -16.47 6.84 9.02
C PHE A 317 -15.82 5.75 8.16
N LEU A 318 -16.64 4.85 7.61
CA LEU A 318 -16.21 3.57 7.03
C LEU A 318 -15.88 3.66 5.54
N GLY A 319 -14.64 3.31 5.18
CA GLY A 319 -14.16 3.29 3.80
C GLY A 319 -13.89 4.68 3.23
N GLY A 320 -13.34 5.59 4.05
CA GLY A 320 -12.93 6.92 3.59
C GLY A 320 -14.08 7.90 3.31
N PRO A 321 -13.90 8.88 2.40
CA PRO A 321 -14.88 9.96 2.22
C PRO A 321 -16.26 9.48 1.72
N ALA A 322 -16.34 8.34 1.00
CA ALA A 322 -17.62 7.67 0.74
C ALA A 322 -18.36 7.24 2.02
N GLY A 323 -17.65 6.92 3.10
CA GLY A 323 -18.25 6.67 4.42
C GLY A 323 -18.94 7.89 4.99
N VAL A 324 -18.33 9.08 4.84
CA VAL A 324 -18.91 10.36 5.27
C VAL A 324 -20.17 10.69 4.45
N MET A 325 -20.06 10.67 3.12
CA MET A 325 -21.18 11.02 2.22
C MET A 325 -22.39 10.08 2.35
N ASN A 326 -22.16 8.78 2.54
CA ASN A 326 -23.24 7.78 2.68
C ASN A 326 -23.63 7.50 4.14
N ASN A 327 -23.14 8.30 5.10
CA ASN A 327 -23.27 8.10 6.54
C ASN A 327 -23.07 6.64 7.00
N ARG A 328 -21.99 5.99 6.53
CA ARG A 328 -21.53 4.69 7.02
C ARG A 328 -20.46 4.92 8.08
N TYR A 329 -20.73 4.53 9.32
CA TYR A 329 -19.87 4.82 10.46
C TYR A 329 -19.93 3.71 11.51
N LYS A 330 -19.04 3.78 12.49
CA LYS A 330 -19.22 3.17 13.82
C LYS A 330 -18.74 4.14 14.91
N VAL A 331 -19.20 3.95 16.14
CA VAL A 331 -18.62 4.63 17.31
C VAL A 331 -17.38 3.86 17.74
N LEU A 332 -16.27 4.55 17.95
CA LEU A 332 -14.99 3.97 18.38
C LEU A 332 -14.92 4.01 19.91
N THR A 333 -14.71 2.85 20.54
CA THR A 333 -14.57 2.70 22.00
C THR A 333 -13.13 2.45 22.40
N ALA A 334 -12.77 2.69 23.67
CA ALA A 334 -11.45 2.38 24.21
C ALA A 334 -11.08 0.90 23.98
N ASP A 335 -11.99 -0.01 24.34
CA ASP A 335 -11.85 -1.46 24.21
C ASP A 335 -11.59 -1.91 22.76
N GLU A 336 -12.21 -1.26 21.77
CA GLU A 336 -11.91 -1.55 20.36
C GLU A 336 -10.52 -1.00 19.98
N LEU A 337 -10.22 0.24 20.38
CA LEU A 337 -9.01 0.96 19.99
C LEU A 337 -7.71 0.35 20.53
N ASP A 338 -7.72 -0.25 21.72
CA ASP A 338 -6.51 -0.87 22.29
C ASP A 338 -5.98 -2.04 21.45
N GLY A 339 -6.84 -2.77 20.73
CA GLY A 339 -6.44 -3.79 19.76
C GLY A 339 -5.65 -3.25 18.56
N TYR A 340 -5.72 -1.94 18.29
CA TYR A 340 -5.04 -1.25 17.19
C TYR A 340 -3.88 -0.36 17.65
N ARG A 341 -3.61 -0.30 18.97
CA ARG A 341 -2.57 0.56 19.53
C ARG A 341 -1.19 0.15 19.00
N ASN A 342 -0.52 1.08 18.32
CA ASN A 342 0.77 0.89 17.66
C ASN A 342 0.77 -0.18 16.54
N GLN A 343 -0.40 -0.48 15.94
CA GLN A 343 -0.53 -1.44 14.83
C GLN A 343 -0.60 -0.77 13.45
N GLY A 344 -0.12 -1.47 12.42
CA GLY A 344 -0.04 -1.00 11.04
C GLY A 344 -1.36 -1.00 10.24
N GLY A 345 -1.32 -0.37 9.07
CA GLY A 345 -2.45 -0.27 8.14
C GLY A 345 -3.60 0.61 8.66
N PHE A 346 -4.74 0.59 7.96
CA PHE A 346 -5.94 1.41 8.21
C PHE A 346 -7.21 0.58 8.49
N HIS A 347 -7.06 -0.70 8.84
CA HIS A 347 -8.15 -1.68 8.84
C HIS A 347 -9.22 -1.47 9.93
N LEU A 348 -8.99 -0.59 10.91
CA LEU A 348 -9.99 -0.19 11.92
C LEU A 348 -11.30 0.36 11.32
N ILE A 349 -11.21 1.22 10.30
CA ILE A 349 -12.36 1.80 9.58
C ILE A 349 -12.24 1.71 8.05
N GLY A 350 -11.12 1.22 7.52
CA GLY A 350 -10.81 1.24 6.10
C GLY A 350 -10.55 2.64 5.55
N SER A 351 -10.22 2.76 4.26
CA SER A 351 -10.04 4.04 3.59
C SER A 351 -10.56 4.02 2.16
N GLY A 352 -10.66 5.23 1.58
CA GLY A 352 -11.21 5.47 0.25
C GLY A 352 -10.59 6.72 -0.38
N ARG A 353 -10.70 6.83 -1.70
CA ARG A 353 -10.11 7.90 -2.53
C ARG A 353 -11.16 8.87 -3.10
N ASP A 354 -12.39 8.85 -2.58
CA ASP A 354 -13.49 9.65 -3.10
C ASP A 354 -13.25 11.16 -2.92
N LYS A 355 -13.75 11.94 -3.87
CA LYS A 355 -13.79 13.41 -3.79
C LYS A 355 -15.06 13.89 -3.11
N ILE A 356 -14.97 15.00 -2.40
CA ILE A 356 -16.09 15.80 -1.92
C ILE A 356 -15.92 17.20 -2.56
N GLU A 357 -16.26 17.31 -3.85
CA GLU A 357 -16.10 18.55 -4.63
C GLU A 357 -17.40 19.11 -5.21
N LYS A 358 -18.46 18.29 -5.31
CA LYS A 358 -19.76 18.71 -5.83
C LYS A 358 -20.70 19.14 -4.71
N ALA A 359 -21.68 19.99 -5.02
CA ALA A 359 -22.65 20.48 -4.05
C ALA A 359 -23.45 19.36 -3.37
N ASP A 360 -23.89 18.33 -4.11
CA ASP A 360 -24.61 17.18 -3.57
C ASP A 360 -23.76 16.33 -2.59
N GLN A 361 -22.45 16.24 -2.85
CA GLN A 361 -21.48 15.54 -2.00
C GLN A 361 -21.18 16.32 -0.71
N LEU A 362 -20.98 17.63 -0.83
CA LEU A 362 -20.74 18.54 0.28
C LEU A 362 -21.96 18.58 1.23
N GLU A 363 -23.15 18.70 0.65
CA GLU A 363 -24.44 18.61 1.34
C GLU A 363 -24.66 17.23 1.99
N ALA A 364 -24.18 16.14 1.39
CA ALA A 364 -24.23 14.82 2.01
C ALA A 364 -23.32 14.71 3.24
N ALA A 365 -22.09 15.24 3.15
CA ALA A 365 -21.17 15.31 4.28
C ALA A 365 -21.70 16.23 5.40
N ALA A 366 -22.32 17.37 5.05
CA ALA A 366 -23.00 18.26 5.97
C ALA A 366 -24.13 17.54 6.73
N ARG A 367 -25.00 16.82 6.03
CA ARG A 367 -26.08 16.03 6.64
C ARG A 367 -25.55 14.95 7.58
N ALA A 368 -24.49 14.23 7.20
CA ALA A 368 -23.88 13.21 8.08
C ALA A 368 -23.29 13.83 9.36
N CYS A 369 -22.60 14.97 9.25
CA CYS A 369 -22.07 15.70 10.40
C CYS A 369 -23.19 16.24 11.32
N ALA A 370 -24.28 16.75 10.74
CA ALA A 370 -25.44 17.23 11.48
C ALA A 370 -26.21 16.09 12.20
N GLN A 371 -26.36 14.93 11.56
CA GLN A 371 -27.03 13.75 12.14
C GLN A 371 -26.30 13.22 13.39
N HIS A 372 -24.97 13.32 13.43
CA HIS A 372 -24.15 12.98 14.60
C HIS A 372 -23.86 14.18 15.52
N ASN A 373 -24.49 15.33 15.28
CA ASN A 373 -24.29 16.57 16.04
C ASN A 373 -22.80 16.94 16.20
N LEU A 374 -21.96 16.71 15.18
CA LEU A 374 -20.51 16.82 15.30
C LEU A 374 -20.04 18.24 15.62
N ASP A 375 -19.20 18.38 16.63
CA ASP A 375 -18.43 19.59 16.89
C ASP A 375 -17.24 19.72 15.92
N GLY A 376 -16.71 18.59 15.44
CA GLY A 376 -15.75 18.59 14.35
C GLY A 376 -15.53 17.23 13.69
N ILE A 377 -14.81 17.23 12.57
CA ILE A 377 -14.41 16.06 11.80
C ILE A 377 -12.94 16.15 11.39
N VAL A 378 -12.18 15.08 11.67
CA VAL A 378 -10.75 14.98 11.41
C VAL A 378 -10.51 14.13 10.15
N ILE A 379 -9.90 14.74 9.13
CA ILE A 379 -9.57 14.08 7.85
C ILE A 379 -8.09 13.73 7.85
N ILE A 380 -7.80 12.43 7.85
CA ILE A 380 -6.44 11.90 7.87
C ILE A 380 -6.10 11.43 6.45
N GLY A 381 -5.21 12.13 5.74
CA GLY A 381 -4.97 11.83 4.32
C GLY A 381 -3.86 12.64 3.64
N GLY A 382 -3.76 12.50 2.32
CA GLY A 382 -2.74 13.17 1.49
C GLY A 382 -3.13 14.58 1.06
N ASP A 383 -2.46 15.10 0.04
CA ASP A 383 -2.76 16.35 -0.67
C ASP A 383 -4.21 16.40 -1.18
N ASP A 384 -4.65 15.37 -1.91
CA ASP A 384 -6.01 15.22 -2.44
C ASP A 384 -7.05 15.16 -1.31
N SER A 385 -6.72 14.50 -0.19
CA SER A 385 -7.61 14.37 0.98
C SER A 385 -7.74 15.67 1.78
N ASN A 386 -6.64 16.40 1.96
CA ASN A 386 -6.63 17.68 2.66
C ASN A 386 -7.16 18.82 1.76
N THR A 387 -7.15 18.63 0.44
CA THR A 387 -7.92 19.46 -0.51
C THR A 387 -9.43 19.29 -0.30
N ASN A 388 -9.94 18.06 -0.19
CA ASN A 388 -11.35 17.83 0.24
C ASN A 388 -11.63 18.53 1.59
N ALA A 389 -10.69 18.50 2.54
CA ALA A 389 -10.87 19.11 3.85
C ALA A 389 -11.03 20.65 3.78
N ALA A 390 -10.26 21.33 2.93
CA ALA A 390 -10.39 22.78 2.74
C ALA A 390 -11.73 23.16 2.09
N VAL A 391 -12.13 22.45 1.03
CA VAL A 391 -13.42 22.68 0.34
C VAL A 391 -14.61 22.42 1.28
N MET A 392 -14.54 21.37 2.11
CA MET A 392 -15.59 21.08 3.10
C MET A 392 -15.62 22.11 4.24
N ALA A 393 -14.46 22.61 4.69
CA ALA A 393 -14.37 23.64 5.73
C ALA A 393 -15.00 24.96 5.28
N GLU A 394 -14.70 25.41 4.05
CA GLU A 394 -15.29 26.60 3.43
C GLU A 394 -16.80 26.45 3.27
N HIS A 395 -17.26 25.33 2.71
CA HIS A 395 -18.69 25.05 2.55
C HIS A 395 -19.42 25.04 3.91
N PHE A 396 -18.83 24.45 4.96
CA PHE A 396 -19.42 24.44 6.29
C PHE A 396 -19.53 25.85 6.90
N LEU A 397 -18.50 26.69 6.75
CA LEU A 397 -18.58 28.09 7.19
C LEU A 397 -19.63 28.90 6.41
N ALA A 398 -19.67 28.77 5.08
CA ALA A 398 -20.61 29.47 4.21
C ALA A 398 -22.09 29.15 4.51
N HIS A 399 -22.38 27.95 5.03
CA HIS A 399 -23.74 27.49 5.36
C HIS A 399 -24.03 27.50 6.88
N GLY A 400 -23.15 28.09 7.69
CA GLY A 400 -23.34 28.20 9.15
C GLY A 400 -23.30 26.87 9.91
N ILE A 401 -22.72 25.82 9.31
CA ILE A 401 -22.62 24.48 9.91
C ILE A 401 -21.59 24.54 11.05
N LYS A 402 -22.00 24.13 12.26
CA LYS A 402 -21.14 24.24 13.46
C LYS A 402 -19.87 23.38 13.42
N THR A 403 -19.87 22.32 12.62
CA THR A 403 -18.83 21.30 12.56
C THR A 403 -17.51 21.90 12.06
N ARG A 404 -16.46 21.79 12.86
CA ARG A 404 -15.09 22.16 12.46
C ARG A 404 -14.44 21.08 11.62
N VAL A 405 -13.58 21.45 10.67
CA VAL A 405 -12.85 20.50 9.81
C VAL A 405 -11.35 20.67 10.01
N VAL A 406 -10.66 19.60 10.38
CA VAL A 406 -9.20 19.60 10.64
C VAL A 406 -8.53 18.50 9.83
N GLY A 407 -7.44 18.84 9.15
CA GLY A 407 -6.61 17.91 8.36
C GLY A 407 -5.47 17.28 9.16
N VAL A 408 -4.93 16.15 8.71
CA VAL A 408 -3.72 15.51 9.27
C VAL A 408 -2.82 14.99 8.12
N PRO A 409 -1.50 15.27 8.13
CA PRO A 409 -0.61 14.99 7.00
C PRO A 409 -0.18 13.52 6.89
N LYS A 410 -0.91 12.74 6.07
CA LYS A 410 -0.62 11.33 5.78
C LYS A 410 -0.11 11.15 4.35
N THR A 411 1.14 10.74 4.16
CA THR A 411 1.61 10.15 2.91
C THR A 411 2.95 9.44 3.13
N ILE A 412 3.10 8.24 2.55
CA ILE A 412 4.38 7.53 2.53
C ILE A 412 5.32 8.11 1.47
N ASP A 413 4.78 8.91 0.53
CA ASP A 413 5.48 9.42 -0.63
C ASP A 413 6.33 10.68 -0.28
N GLY A 414 6.16 11.22 0.94
CA GLY A 414 6.91 12.38 1.48
C GLY A 414 6.48 13.75 0.95
N ASP A 415 5.47 13.77 0.08
CA ASP A 415 5.09 14.91 -0.76
C ASP A 415 4.09 15.89 -0.12
N LEU A 416 3.66 15.65 1.12
CA LEU A 416 2.84 16.58 1.90
C LEU A 416 3.66 17.24 3.01
N LYS A 417 4.42 18.26 2.62
CA LYS A 417 5.48 18.91 3.42
C LYS A 417 5.59 20.40 3.07
N ASN A 418 5.89 21.24 4.06
CA ASN A 418 6.25 22.66 3.86
C ASN A 418 7.18 23.12 5.02
N ALA A 419 7.24 24.43 5.30
CA ALA A 419 7.98 24.93 6.46
C ALA A 419 7.43 24.38 7.79
N ASP A 420 6.10 24.32 7.92
CA ASP A 420 5.35 24.05 9.16
C ASP A 420 5.13 22.55 9.42
N VAL A 421 4.90 21.79 8.34
CA VAL A 421 4.78 20.32 8.28
C VAL A 421 6.12 19.76 7.80
N PRO A 422 7.02 19.30 8.70
CA PRO A 422 8.39 18.96 8.29
C PRO A 422 8.48 17.66 7.49
N ILE A 423 7.58 16.72 7.77
CA ILE A 423 7.42 15.45 7.05
C ILE A 423 5.98 14.94 7.22
N SER A 424 5.49 14.15 6.28
CA SER A 424 4.22 13.43 6.39
C SER A 424 4.39 12.09 7.12
N PHE A 425 3.38 11.67 7.89
CA PHE A 425 3.50 10.42 8.65
C PHE A 425 3.42 9.17 7.76
N GLY A 426 4.14 8.12 8.17
CA GLY A 426 4.31 6.85 7.50
C GLY A 426 5.51 6.81 6.55
N PHE A 427 6.09 7.96 6.19
CA PHE A 427 7.29 8.06 5.36
C PHE A 427 8.48 7.33 5.99
N ASP A 428 8.74 7.59 7.28
CA ASP A 428 9.85 7.01 8.03
C ASP A 428 9.76 5.48 8.11
N THR A 429 8.59 4.95 8.49
CA THR A 429 8.38 3.50 8.56
C THR A 429 8.47 2.84 7.18
N ALA A 430 7.85 3.43 6.14
CA ALA A 430 7.88 2.86 4.79
C ALA A 430 9.32 2.82 4.22
N CYS A 431 10.07 3.92 4.32
CA CYS A 431 11.43 3.99 3.82
C CYS A 431 12.37 3.00 4.52
N LYS A 432 12.18 2.74 5.83
CA LYS A 432 12.95 1.71 6.56
C LYS A 432 12.65 0.30 6.06
N VAL A 433 11.38 -0.07 5.87
CA VAL A 433 10.99 -1.39 5.32
C VAL A 433 11.54 -1.61 3.90
N PHE A 434 11.48 -0.58 3.05
CA PHE A 434 12.06 -0.64 1.73
C PHE A 434 13.59 -0.74 1.79
N SER A 435 14.26 0.03 2.65
CA SER A 435 15.72 0.04 2.78
C SER A 435 16.29 -1.25 3.37
N GLU A 436 15.59 -1.91 4.30
CA GLU A 436 15.89 -3.29 4.73
C GLU A 436 15.88 -4.24 3.52
N SER A 437 14.80 -4.20 2.73
CA SER A 437 14.59 -5.10 1.59
C SER A 437 15.62 -4.87 0.47
N ILE A 438 15.89 -3.60 0.14
CA ILE A 438 16.93 -3.18 -0.81
C ILE A 438 18.31 -3.59 -0.32
N GLY A 439 18.63 -3.34 0.96
CA GLY A 439 19.93 -3.65 1.55
C GLY A 439 20.24 -5.14 1.54
N ASN A 440 19.26 -5.97 1.90
CA ASN A 440 19.39 -7.43 1.81
C ASN A 440 19.59 -7.91 0.36
N ILE A 441 18.89 -7.32 -0.61
CA ILE A 441 19.12 -7.56 -2.04
C ILE A 441 20.52 -7.11 -2.49
N ALA A 442 21.02 -5.97 -2.00
CA ALA A 442 22.35 -5.47 -2.35
C ALA A 442 23.46 -6.40 -1.87
N ILE A 443 23.30 -6.98 -0.67
CA ILE A 443 24.21 -7.99 -0.11
C ILE A 443 24.14 -9.33 -0.89
N ASP A 444 22.95 -9.78 -1.34
CA ASP A 444 22.86 -10.94 -2.25
C ASP A 444 23.53 -10.65 -3.60
N ALA A 445 23.30 -9.48 -4.20
CA ALA A 445 23.93 -9.10 -5.47
C ALA A 445 25.47 -9.09 -5.37
N MET A 446 26.02 -8.59 -4.25
CA MET A 446 27.45 -8.67 -3.91
C MET A 446 27.96 -10.09 -3.65
N SER A 447 27.11 -10.99 -3.15
CA SER A 447 27.48 -12.38 -2.84
C SER A 447 27.44 -13.27 -4.08
N ALA A 448 26.36 -13.18 -4.85
CA ALA A 448 26.12 -13.96 -6.07
C ALA A 448 26.85 -13.42 -7.31
N LYS A 449 27.21 -12.13 -7.32
CA LYS A 449 28.03 -11.42 -8.33
C LYS A 449 27.57 -11.56 -9.79
N LYS A 450 26.27 -11.78 -10.01
CA LYS A 450 25.71 -12.18 -11.32
C LYS A 450 24.42 -11.47 -11.76
N TYR A 451 23.83 -10.62 -10.91
CA TYR A 451 22.54 -9.98 -11.18
C TYR A 451 22.59 -8.47 -10.96
N TYR A 452 21.90 -7.72 -11.82
CA TYR A 452 21.47 -6.35 -11.54
C TYR A 452 20.01 -6.36 -11.10
N HIS A 453 19.73 -5.81 -9.91
CA HIS A 453 18.37 -5.75 -9.35
C HIS A 453 17.81 -4.35 -9.62
N PHE A 454 16.72 -4.30 -10.38
CA PHE A 454 15.99 -3.07 -10.68
C PHE A 454 14.76 -3.04 -9.78
N ILE A 455 14.75 -2.09 -8.85
CA ILE A 455 13.75 -2.00 -7.78
C ILE A 455 12.92 -0.75 -8.02
N LYS A 456 11.68 -0.94 -8.46
CA LYS A 456 10.67 0.14 -8.44
C LYS A 456 10.30 0.44 -7.00
N LEU A 457 10.20 1.71 -6.66
CA LEU A 457 9.79 2.20 -5.36
C LEU A 457 8.56 3.08 -5.51
N MET A 458 7.61 2.86 -4.60
CA MET A 458 6.42 3.68 -4.43
C MET A 458 6.79 5.12 -4.05
N GLY A 459 6.07 6.09 -4.62
CA GLY A 459 6.46 7.50 -4.60
C GLY A 459 5.92 8.18 -5.86
N ARG A 460 4.60 8.40 -5.90
CA ARG A 460 3.84 8.75 -7.11
C ARG A 460 4.45 9.90 -7.91
N ALA A 461 4.63 11.06 -7.29
CA ALA A 461 4.95 12.32 -7.98
C ALA A 461 6.32 12.91 -7.57
N ALA A 462 6.97 12.35 -6.55
CA ALA A 462 8.19 12.88 -5.95
C ALA A 462 9.14 11.75 -5.57
N SER A 463 10.44 11.95 -5.73
CA SER A 463 11.43 10.89 -5.49
C SER A 463 11.85 10.72 -4.03
N HIS A 464 11.20 11.36 -3.05
CA HIS A 464 11.66 11.38 -1.64
C HIS A 464 11.93 9.98 -1.09
N VAL A 465 11.06 9.00 -1.37
CA VAL A 465 11.22 7.60 -0.96
C VAL A 465 12.46 6.97 -1.60
N THR A 466 12.68 7.22 -2.90
CA THR A 466 13.85 6.70 -3.62
C THR A 466 15.15 7.35 -3.15
N LEU A 467 15.10 8.66 -2.84
CA LEU A 467 16.24 9.41 -2.30
C LEU A 467 16.62 8.93 -0.90
N GLU A 468 15.65 8.77 0.00
CA GLU A 468 15.87 8.23 1.35
C GLU A 468 16.40 6.79 1.31
N CYS A 469 15.80 5.93 0.47
CA CYS A 469 16.30 4.57 0.28
C CYS A 469 17.72 4.54 -0.30
N ALA A 470 18.07 5.48 -1.19
CA ALA A 470 19.42 5.61 -1.71
C ALA A 470 20.42 6.06 -0.63
N LEU A 471 20.04 7.01 0.23
CA LEU A 471 20.83 7.47 1.38
C LEU A 471 21.03 6.35 2.42
N GLN A 472 20.02 5.52 2.68
CA GLN A 472 20.14 4.40 3.63
C GLN A 472 20.95 3.20 3.09
N THR A 473 20.93 2.93 1.78
CA THR A 473 21.45 1.65 1.22
C THR A 473 22.63 1.78 0.25
N HIS A 474 22.97 2.98 -0.22
CA HIS A 474 24.06 3.27 -1.15
C HIS A 474 24.05 2.42 -2.45
N PRO A 475 22.96 2.43 -3.25
CA PRO A 475 22.84 1.65 -4.48
C PRO A 475 23.79 2.15 -5.58
N GLN A 476 24.05 1.30 -6.59
CA GLN A 476 24.90 1.67 -7.72
C GLN A 476 24.26 2.71 -8.63
N VAL A 477 22.93 2.71 -8.71
CA VAL A 477 22.14 3.76 -9.36
C VAL A 477 20.89 4.01 -8.53
N ALA A 478 20.52 5.27 -8.36
CA ALA A 478 19.16 5.68 -8.03
C ALA A 478 18.76 6.79 -9.00
N LEU A 479 17.58 6.67 -9.61
CA LEU A 479 17.02 7.69 -10.48
C LEU A 479 16.15 8.65 -9.65
N ILE A 480 16.20 9.94 -9.97
CA ILE A 480 15.42 10.99 -9.31
C ILE A 480 14.61 11.72 -10.39
N CYS A 481 13.28 11.61 -10.35
CA CYS A 481 12.34 12.22 -11.31
C CYS A 481 12.65 13.69 -11.59
N GLU A 482 12.88 14.46 -10.53
CA GLU A 482 13.12 15.89 -10.54
C GLU A 482 14.43 16.24 -11.27
N GLU A 483 15.45 15.38 -11.18
CA GLU A 483 16.71 15.54 -11.93
C GLU A 483 16.55 15.13 -13.40
N VAL A 484 15.79 14.06 -13.67
CA VAL A 484 15.46 13.60 -15.03
C VAL A 484 14.72 14.70 -15.80
N GLU A 485 13.75 15.36 -15.16
CA GLU A 485 12.97 16.46 -15.71
C GLU A 485 13.81 17.73 -15.88
N ALA A 486 14.55 18.16 -14.85
CA ALA A 486 15.37 19.38 -14.91
C ALA A 486 16.46 19.32 -16.00
N ASN A 487 17.00 18.12 -16.27
CA ASN A 487 17.96 17.90 -17.36
C ASN A 487 17.29 17.48 -18.69
N ARG A 488 15.94 17.42 -18.74
CA ARG A 488 15.12 17.01 -19.89
C ARG A 488 15.55 15.68 -20.53
N TRP A 489 15.88 14.68 -19.72
CA TRP A 489 16.26 13.36 -20.23
C TRP A 489 15.03 12.60 -20.76
N GLY A 490 14.99 12.37 -22.06
CA GLY A 490 14.16 11.32 -22.65
C GLY A 490 14.66 9.91 -22.29
N LEU A 491 13.88 8.88 -22.63
CA LEU A 491 14.14 7.48 -22.29
C LEU A 491 15.53 7.02 -22.74
N LYS A 492 15.94 7.43 -23.94
CA LYS A 492 17.27 7.17 -24.52
C LYS A 492 18.43 7.79 -23.69
N GLY A 493 18.15 8.83 -22.90
CA GLY A 493 19.08 9.47 -21.96
C GLY A 493 19.20 8.73 -20.62
N VAL A 494 18.06 8.43 -19.98
CA VAL A 494 18.01 7.64 -18.72
C VAL A 494 18.68 6.28 -18.90
N VAL A 495 18.31 5.58 -19.98
CA VAL A 495 18.86 4.25 -20.32
C VAL A 495 20.37 4.30 -20.54
N ARG A 496 20.90 5.40 -21.09
CA ARG A 496 22.34 5.59 -21.29
C ARG A 496 23.08 5.62 -19.95
N GLN A 497 22.62 6.39 -18.98
CA GLN A 497 23.29 6.51 -17.68
C GLN A 497 23.36 5.16 -16.94
N VAL A 498 22.26 4.42 -16.91
CA VAL A 498 22.21 3.08 -16.30
C VAL A 498 23.16 2.13 -17.04
N ALA A 499 23.18 2.16 -18.37
CA ALA A 499 24.09 1.35 -19.19
C ALA A 499 25.58 1.78 -19.08
N ASP A 500 25.86 3.05 -18.78
CA ASP A 500 27.22 3.56 -18.55
C ASP A 500 27.80 3.02 -17.25
N VAL A 501 27.04 3.10 -16.14
CA VAL A 501 27.44 2.52 -14.85
C VAL A 501 27.64 1.01 -14.95
N ILE A 502 26.71 0.29 -15.60
CA ILE A 502 26.83 -1.17 -15.82
C ILE A 502 28.07 -1.49 -16.67
N ALA A 503 28.37 -0.71 -17.70
CA ALA A 503 29.53 -0.94 -18.56
C ALA A 503 30.86 -0.66 -17.85
N GLN A 504 30.95 0.42 -17.07
CA GLN A 504 32.11 0.73 -16.23
C GLN A 504 32.37 -0.39 -15.20
N ARG A 505 31.34 -0.74 -14.41
CA ARG A 505 31.43 -1.82 -13.41
C ARG A 505 31.85 -3.15 -14.04
N ALA A 506 31.31 -3.48 -15.22
CA ALA A 506 31.67 -4.70 -15.93
C ALA A 506 33.11 -4.71 -16.48
N ALA A 507 33.72 -3.55 -16.76
CA ALA A 507 35.14 -3.44 -17.11
C ALA A 507 36.05 -3.77 -15.90
N GLU A 508 35.58 -3.46 -14.69
CA GLU A 508 36.18 -3.91 -13.41
C GLU A 508 35.71 -5.31 -12.97
N GLY A 509 35.03 -6.06 -13.85
CA GLY A 509 34.54 -7.42 -13.57
C GLY A 509 33.24 -7.51 -12.74
N ARG A 510 32.71 -6.39 -12.24
CA ARG A 510 31.47 -6.33 -11.43
C ARG A 510 30.23 -6.38 -12.33
N ASN A 511 29.76 -7.60 -12.61
CA ASN A 511 28.57 -7.87 -13.42
C ASN A 511 27.29 -7.91 -12.55
N TYR A 512 27.20 -7.04 -11.55
CA TYR A 512 26.13 -6.98 -10.55
C TYR A 512 25.97 -5.59 -9.93
N GLY A 513 24.80 -5.32 -9.34
CA GLY A 513 24.50 -4.11 -8.58
C GLY A 513 23.00 -3.86 -8.38
N VAL A 514 22.65 -2.73 -7.77
CA VAL A 514 21.25 -2.31 -7.54
C VAL A 514 20.95 -0.99 -8.27
N VAL A 515 19.75 -0.91 -8.85
CA VAL A 515 19.18 0.26 -9.55
C VAL A 515 17.83 0.58 -8.91
N LEU A 516 17.72 1.71 -8.21
CA LEU A 516 16.44 2.21 -7.66
C LEU A 516 15.72 3.11 -8.66
N ILE A 517 14.41 2.94 -8.78
CA ILE A 517 13.54 3.59 -9.77
C ILE A 517 12.27 4.11 -9.07
N PRO A 518 11.96 5.41 -9.07
CA PRO A 518 10.68 5.90 -8.58
C PRO A 518 9.56 5.49 -9.54
N GLU A 519 8.40 5.07 -9.03
CA GLU A 519 7.29 4.58 -9.87
C GLU A 519 6.81 5.62 -10.90
N GLY A 520 6.78 6.90 -10.49
CA GLY A 520 6.39 8.04 -11.31
C GLY A 520 7.35 8.42 -12.44
N LEU A 521 8.53 7.76 -12.57
CA LEU A 521 9.57 8.14 -13.54
C LEU A 521 9.06 8.41 -14.96
N VAL A 522 8.06 7.65 -15.43
CA VAL A 522 7.44 7.83 -16.76
C VAL A 522 6.76 9.19 -16.95
N GLU A 523 6.28 9.84 -15.89
CA GLU A 523 5.66 11.18 -15.94
C GLU A 523 6.73 12.31 -16.01
N HIS A 524 8.01 12.02 -15.77
CA HIS A 524 9.13 12.98 -15.79
C HIS A 524 10.14 12.75 -16.93
N VAL A 525 10.18 11.55 -17.51
CA VAL A 525 10.99 11.25 -18.70
C VAL A 525 10.42 11.99 -19.91
N HIS A 526 11.15 12.98 -20.43
CA HIS A 526 10.59 14.05 -21.28
C HIS A 526 9.84 13.58 -22.54
N ASP A 527 10.32 12.54 -23.22
CA ASP A 527 9.69 11.99 -24.42
C ASP A 527 8.46 11.12 -24.09
N VAL A 528 8.43 10.46 -22.92
CA VAL A 528 7.28 9.69 -22.41
C VAL A 528 6.22 10.60 -21.78
N SER A 529 6.61 11.68 -21.10
CA SER A 529 5.67 12.60 -20.46
C SER A 529 4.91 13.48 -21.45
N THR A 530 5.55 13.86 -22.57
CA THR A 530 4.88 14.51 -23.71
C THR A 530 3.81 13.60 -24.31
N LEU A 531 4.14 12.32 -24.54
CA LEU A 531 3.19 11.30 -24.97
C LEU A 531 2.04 11.11 -23.96
N ILE A 532 2.31 11.09 -22.66
CA ILE A 532 1.27 11.00 -21.61
C ILE A 532 0.31 12.20 -21.67
N ALA A 533 0.81 13.41 -21.91
CA ALA A 533 0.00 14.61 -22.05
C ALA A 533 -0.93 14.53 -23.27
N GLU A 534 -0.41 14.16 -24.46
CA GLU A 534 -1.23 13.96 -25.66
C GLU A 534 -2.28 12.87 -25.45
N LEU A 535 -1.91 11.73 -24.86
CA LEU A 535 -2.85 10.64 -24.56
C LEU A 535 -3.94 11.10 -23.57
N ASN A 536 -3.62 11.92 -22.57
CA ASN A 536 -4.61 12.48 -21.65
C ASN A 536 -5.63 13.37 -22.39
N GLU A 537 -5.20 14.18 -23.35
CA GLU A 537 -6.10 15.03 -24.14
C GLU A 537 -6.96 14.23 -25.13
N LEU A 538 -6.41 13.22 -25.80
CA LEU A 538 -7.15 12.32 -26.70
C LEU A 538 -8.21 11.51 -25.94
N LEU A 539 -7.85 10.93 -24.79
CA LEU A 539 -8.79 10.18 -23.94
C LEU A 539 -9.89 11.09 -23.37
N ALA A 540 -9.57 12.33 -22.98
CA ALA A 540 -10.55 13.32 -22.53
C ALA A 540 -11.51 13.78 -23.64
N GLN A 541 -11.11 13.69 -24.91
CA GLN A 541 -11.96 13.93 -26.09
C GLN A 541 -12.85 12.73 -26.46
N GLY A 542 -12.69 11.58 -25.78
CA GLY A 542 -13.47 10.36 -26.05
C GLY A 542 -12.92 9.50 -27.19
N VAL A 543 -11.64 9.65 -27.56
CA VAL A 543 -10.97 8.72 -28.47
C VAL A 543 -10.92 7.33 -27.83
N ASN A 544 -11.22 6.30 -28.62
CA ASN A 544 -11.36 4.93 -28.11
C ASN A 544 -10.00 4.34 -27.65
N ALA A 545 -9.82 4.20 -26.34
CA ALA A 545 -8.64 3.64 -25.69
C ALA A 545 -8.23 2.23 -26.16
N VAL A 546 -9.11 1.50 -26.84
CA VAL A 546 -8.87 0.12 -27.32
C VAL A 546 -8.20 0.08 -28.71
N ASP A 547 -8.17 1.19 -29.45
CA ASP A 547 -7.66 1.26 -30.82
C ASP A 547 -6.29 1.93 -30.89
N GLU A 548 -5.21 1.13 -30.76
CA GLU A 548 -3.83 1.61 -30.87
C GLU A 548 -3.52 2.25 -32.24
N GLU A 549 -4.20 1.88 -33.32
CA GLU A 549 -3.94 2.45 -34.66
C GLU A 549 -4.57 3.85 -34.79
N THR A 550 -5.83 4.03 -34.37
CA THR A 550 -6.47 5.35 -34.30
C THR A 550 -5.73 6.28 -33.33
N ILE A 551 -5.25 5.76 -32.19
CA ILE A 551 -4.43 6.55 -31.24
C ILE A 551 -3.09 6.95 -31.89
N ALA A 552 -2.34 6.02 -32.48
CA ALA A 552 -1.07 6.33 -33.12
C ALA A 552 -1.20 7.30 -34.30
N ALA A 553 -2.33 7.29 -35.01
CA ALA A 553 -2.66 8.25 -36.07
C ALA A 553 -3.12 9.63 -35.55
N SER A 554 -3.44 9.75 -34.26
CA SER A 554 -3.89 10.99 -33.61
C SER A 554 -2.82 11.70 -32.77
N LEU A 555 -1.68 11.04 -32.52
CA LEU A 555 -0.51 11.59 -31.83
C LEU A 555 0.35 12.45 -32.78
N THR A 556 1.22 13.29 -32.21
CA THR A 556 2.32 13.92 -32.95
C THR A 556 3.28 12.85 -33.52
N PRO A 557 3.99 13.11 -34.63
CA PRO A 557 4.97 12.17 -35.19
C PRO A 557 6.02 11.71 -34.17
N GLU A 558 6.45 12.62 -33.30
CA GLU A 558 7.38 12.37 -32.20
C GLU A 558 6.77 11.44 -31.14
N SER A 559 5.59 11.76 -30.61
CA SER A 559 4.90 10.91 -29.63
C SER A 559 4.49 9.54 -30.20
N ALA A 560 4.17 9.46 -31.50
CA ALA A 560 3.93 8.21 -32.21
C ALA A 560 5.21 7.36 -32.33
N GLU A 561 6.39 7.95 -32.59
CA GLU A 561 7.67 7.21 -32.57
C GLU A 561 7.95 6.63 -31.17
N VAL A 562 7.70 7.41 -30.11
CA VAL A 562 7.87 6.97 -28.71
C VAL A 562 6.89 5.84 -28.40
N PHE A 563 5.60 6.02 -28.68
CA PHE A 563 4.56 5.02 -28.44
C PHE A 563 4.88 3.69 -29.16
N ALA A 564 5.29 3.74 -30.43
CA ALA A 564 5.68 2.55 -31.19
C ALA A 564 6.90 1.81 -30.59
N GLN A 565 7.83 2.51 -29.91
CA GLN A 565 8.98 1.91 -29.23
C GLN A 565 8.62 1.25 -27.88
N LEU A 566 7.50 1.63 -27.25
CA LEU A 566 7.07 1.05 -25.98
C LEU A 566 6.60 -0.41 -26.14
N PRO A 567 6.87 -1.29 -25.15
CA PRO A 567 6.29 -2.63 -25.11
C PRO A 567 4.75 -2.59 -25.08
N PRO A 568 4.03 -3.52 -25.75
CA PRO A 568 2.56 -3.50 -25.77
C PRO A 568 1.87 -3.51 -24.39
N GLY A 569 2.47 -4.13 -23.37
CA GLY A 569 1.98 -4.04 -21.98
C GLY A 569 1.97 -2.59 -21.48
N ILE A 570 3.13 -1.92 -21.54
CA ILE A 570 3.28 -0.50 -21.18
C ILE A 570 2.31 0.40 -21.97
N ARG A 571 2.05 0.12 -23.26
CA ARG A 571 1.05 0.87 -24.04
C ARG A 571 -0.35 0.70 -23.46
N GLY A 572 -0.79 -0.54 -23.22
CA GLY A 572 -2.07 -0.82 -22.58
C GLY A 572 -2.18 -0.23 -21.16
N GLU A 573 -1.08 -0.21 -20.40
CA GLU A 573 -0.99 0.40 -19.07
C GLU A 573 -1.16 1.93 -19.12
N LEU A 574 -0.53 2.61 -20.09
CA LEU A 574 -0.68 4.05 -20.33
C LEU A 574 -2.09 4.47 -20.79
N LEU A 575 -2.84 3.55 -21.39
CA LEU A 575 -4.21 3.75 -21.86
C LEU A 575 -5.30 3.39 -20.84
N GLN A 576 -4.93 2.95 -19.63
CA GLN A 576 -5.89 2.70 -18.53
C GLN A 576 -6.60 3.98 -18.07
N GLU A 577 -7.83 3.83 -17.56
CA GLU A 577 -8.58 4.93 -16.93
C GLU A 577 -7.75 5.59 -15.82
N ARG A 578 -7.87 6.92 -15.70
CA ARG A 578 -7.20 7.71 -14.65
C ARG A 578 -7.93 7.56 -13.33
N ASP A 579 -7.23 7.79 -12.21
CA ASP A 579 -7.88 7.75 -10.89
C ASP A 579 -8.90 8.89 -10.71
N PRO A 580 -9.81 8.84 -9.71
CA PRO A 580 -10.80 9.90 -9.48
C PRO A 580 -10.22 11.31 -9.27
N HIS A 581 -8.92 11.40 -9.01
CA HIS A 581 -8.19 12.66 -8.85
C HIS A 581 -7.60 13.19 -10.15
N GLY A 582 -7.50 12.35 -11.18
CA GLY A 582 -7.03 12.67 -12.53
C GLY A 582 -5.64 12.11 -12.86
N ASN A 583 -5.01 11.40 -11.93
CA ASN A 583 -3.62 10.96 -12.04
C ASN A 583 -3.50 9.66 -12.86
N VAL A 584 -2.34 9.43 -13.48
CA VAL A 584 -1.98 8.13 -14.06
C VAL A 584 -1.82 7.07 -12.95
N GLN A 585 -2.13 5.81 -13.27
CA GLN A 585 -1.95 4.68 -12.35
C GLN A 585 -0.51 4.15 -12.40
N VAL A 586 0.48 5.01 -12.12
CA VAL A 586 1.92 4.72 -12.27
C VAL A 586 2.41 3.46 -11.53
N SER A 587 1.77 3.09 -10.42
CA SER A 587 2.05 1.83 -9.71
C SER A 587 1.79 0.57 -10.55
N HIS A 588 0.86 0.63 -11.52
CA HIS A 588 0.59 -0.47 -12.46
C HIS A 588 1.58 -0.51 -13.62
N ILE A 589 2.20 0.62 -13.97
CA ILE A 589 3.12 0.70 -15.10
C ILE A 589 4.41 -0.07 -14.76
N GLU A 590 4.81 -1.01 -15.60
CA GLU A 590 6.00 -1.86 -15.36
C GLU A 590 7.32 -1.13 -15.73
N THR A 591 7.49 0.09 -15.22
CA THR A 591 8.62 1.01 -15.43
C THR A 591 9.98 0.32 -15.25
N GLU A 592 10.14 -0.53 -14.23
CA GLU A 592 11.38 -1.27 -14.00
C GLU A 592 11.71 -2.24 -15.15
N LYS A 593 10.69 -2.89 -15.74
CA LYS A 593 10.86 -3.81 -16.88
C LYS A 593 11.06 -3.06 -18.19
N LEU A 594 10.43 -1.89 -18.35
CA LEU A 594 10.71 -0.96 -19.45
C LEU A 594 12.20 -0.57 -19.46
N ILE A 595 12.73 -0.13 -18.31
CA ILE A 595 14.14 0.24 -18.16
C ILE A 595 15.06 -0.98 -18.35
N ILE A 596 14.76 -2.15 -17.77
CA ILE A 596 15.51 -3.40 -18.02
C ILE A 596 15.61 -3.70 -19.51
N LYS A 597 14.48 -3.67 -20.25
CA LYS A 597 14.44 -4.02 -21.69
C LYS A 597 15.27 -3.04 -22.53
N ALA A 598 15.16 -1.75 -22.24
CA ALA A 598 15.89 -0.72 -22.97
C ALA A 598 17.39 -0.76 -22.66
N VAL A 599 17.78 -0.95 -21.40
CA VAL A 599 19.17 -1.15 -20.96
C VAL A 599 19.77 -2.43 -21.58
N ALA A 600 19.02 -3.53 -21.63
CA ALA A 600 19.46 -4.75 -22.30
C ALA A 600 19.75 -4.52 -23.80
N THR A 601 18.88 -3.77 -24.49
CA THR A 601 19.05 -3.39 -25.91
C THR A 601 20.29 -2.53 -26.12
N GLU A 602 20.51 -1.51 -25.28
CA GLU A 602 21.69 -0.63 -25.37
C GLU A 602 22.99 -1.37 -25.04
N LEU A 603 23.00 -2.24 -24.02
CA LEU A 603 24.16 -3.08 -23.69
C LEU A 603 24.45 -4.11 -24.80
N ALA A 604 23.43 -4.66 -25.45
CA ALA A 604 23.61 -5.51 -26.63
C ALA A 604 24.24 -4.75 -27.81
N ARG A 605 23.78 -3.52 -28.08
CA ARG A 605 24.37 -2.63 -29.10
C ARG A 605 25.85 -2.32 -28.79
N ARG A 606 26.17 -2.01 -27.53
CA ARG A 606 27.55 -1.81 -27.06
C ARG A 606 28.41 -3.08 -27.17
N LYS A 607 27.81 -4.26 -27.01
CA LYS A 607 28.50 -5.55 -27.16
C LYS A 607 28.89 -5.83 -28.61
N VAL A 608 28.01 -5.52 -29.57
CA VAL A 608 28.32 -5.55 -31.01
C VAL A 608 29.41 -4.53 -31.36
N ALA A 609 29.36 -3.34 -30.76
CA ALA A 609 30.39 -2.30 -30.93
C ALA A 609 31.71 -2.58 -30.15
N GLY A 610 31.82 -3.70 -29.43
CA GLY A 610 33.01 -4.06 -28.64
C GLY A 610 33.26 -3.23 -27.36
N THR A 611 32.44 -2.21 -27.09
CA THR A 611 32.57 -1.30 -25.94
C THR A 611 31.98 -1.86 -24.65
N TYR A 612 31.19 -2.94 -24.71
CA TYR A 612 30.73 -3.69 -23.54
C TYR A 612 31.09 -5.18 -23.66
N LYS A 613 31.88 -5.67 -22.69
CA LYS A 613 32.36 -7.07 -22.65
C LYS A 613 31.70 -7.92 -21.56
N GLY A 614 30.80 -7.32 -20.77
CA GLY A 614 30.18 -7.96 -19.61
C GLY A 614 29.09 -8.99 -19.91
N LYS A 615 28.51 -9.49 -18.83
CA LYS A 615 27.26 -10.26 -18.76
C LYS A 615 26.22 -9.37 -18.08
N PHE A 616 25.02 -9.31 -18.65
CA PHE A 616 23.88 -8.63 -18.06
C PHE A 616 22.77 -9.66 -17.84
N ALA A 617 22.35 -9.81 -16.59
CA ALA A 617 21.16 -10.53 -16.19
C ALA A 617 20.45 -9.66 -15.15
N ALA A 618 19.16 -9.44 -15.33
CA ALA A 618 18.39 -8.49 -14.54
C ALA A 618 17.24 -9.18 -13.79
N LEU A 619 16.94 -8.68 -12.60
CA LEU A 619 15.78 -9.07 -11.80
C LEU A 619 14.96 -7.81 -11.50
N ALA A 620 13.65 -7.91 -11.66
CA ALA A 620 12.69 -6.84 -11.42
C ALA A 620 12.02 -7.01 -10.05
N HIS A 621 11.92 -5.93 -9.29
CA HIS A 621 11.25 -5.86 -7.99
C HIS A 621 10.39 -4.59 -7.94
N PHE A 622 9.32 -4.61 -7.15
CA PHE A 622 8.52 -3.42 -6.86
C PHE A 622 8.14 -3.45 -5.38
N PHE A 623 8.59 -2.45 -4.62
CA PHE A 623 8.23 -2.29 -3.21
C PHE A 623 7.30 -1.09 -3.03
N GLY A 624 6.24 -1.27 -2.26
CA GLY A 624 5.21 -0.27 -1.99
C GLY A 624 4.16 -0.72 -0.98
N TYR A 625 3.36 -1.74 -1.31
CA TYR A 625 2.21 -2.17 -0.52
C TYR A 625 2.59 -2.77 0.85
N GLU A 626 3.73 -3.45 0.94
CA GLU A 626 4.30 -3.99 2.18
C GLU A 626 4.76 -2.88 3.15
N GLY A 627 5.27 -1.76 2.63
CA GLY A 627 5.69 -0.61 3.44
C GLY A 627 4.54 0.23 3.99
N ARG A 628 3.37 0.21 3.33
CA ARG A 628 2.16 0.99 3.72
C ARG A 628 1.45 0.51 4.99
N CYS A 629 1.67 -0.75 5.38
CA CYS A 629 0.87 -1.44 6.40
C CYS A 629 1.70 -2.11 7.51
N SER A 630 3.02 -1.86 7.54
CA SER A 630 3.95 -2.32 8.57
C SER A 630 3.64 -1.76 9.97
N LEU A 631 4.21 -2.37 11.02
CA LEU A 631 4.16 -1.77 12.36
C LEU A 631 4.90 -0.42 12.35
N PRO A 632 4.27 0.69 12.79
CA PRO A 632 4.91 1.99 12.79
C PRO A 632 6.17 1.99 13.68
N SER A 633 7.24 2.63 13.19
CA SER A 633 8.44 2.92 13.95
C SER A 633 8.12 3.70 15.23
N ASN A 634 9.06 3.83 16.17
CA ASN A 634 8.83 4.69 17.33
C ASN A 634 8.52 6.13 16.90
N PHE A 635 9.14 6.60 15.80
CA PHE A 635 8.95 7.95 15.29
C PHE A 635 7.53 8.15 14.77
N ASP A 636 7.07 7.33 13.82
CA ASP A 636 5.71 7.44 13.30
C ASP A 636 4.66 7.15 14.40
N ALA A 637 4.89 6.18 15.28
CA ALA A 637 3.98 5.88 16.39
C ALA A 637 3.83 7.07 17.36
N THR A 638 4.91 7.85 17.56
CA THR A 638 4.91 9.03 18.42
C THR A 638 4.32 10.26 17.71
N TYR A 639 4.82 10.56 16.52
CA TYR A 639 4.38 11.67 15.67
C TYR A 639 2.87 11.60 15.37
N CYS A 640 2.36 10.40 15.02
CA CYS A 640 0.93 10.19 14.79
C CYS A 640 0.08 10.44 16.05
N ASN A 641 0.54 9.98 17.23
CA ASN A 641 -0.22 10.17 18.46
C ASN A 641 -0.26 11.66 18.87
N ALA A 642 0.85 12.38 18.71
CA ALA A 642 0.91 13.83 18.90
C ALA A 642 0.00 14.58 17.91
N LEU A 643 0.03 14.23 16.61
CA LEU A 643 -0.88 14.78 15.59
C LEU A 643 -2.36 14.51 15.89
N GLY A 644 -2.69 13.33 16.42
CA GLY A 644 -4.05 12.99 16.86
C GLY A 644 -4.53 13.86 18.02
N GLN A 645 -3.69 14.06 19.03
CA GLN A 645 -4.00 14.94 20.16
C GLN A 645 -4.05 16.42 19.73
N ALA A 646 -3.19 16.85 18.79
CA ALA A 646 -3.23 18.17 18.18
C ALA A 646 -4.56 18.43 17.45
N ALA A 647 -5.04 17.50 16.63
CA ALA A 647 -6.31 17.62 15.95
C ALA A 647 -7.50 17.75 16.91
N GLY A 648 -7.48 17.02 18.04
CA GLY A 648 -8.45 17.17 19.12
C GLY A 648 -8.42 18.56 19.74
N ALA A 649 -7.24 19.06 20.08
CA ALA A 649 -7.04 20.40 20.65
C ALA A 649 -7.45 21.54 19.70
N LEU A 650 -7.22 21.38 18.39
CA LEU A 650 -7.66 22.35 17.38
C LEU A 650 -9.19 22.45 17.30
N VAL A 651 -9.91 21.32 17.32
CA VAL A 651 -11.38 21.33 17.35
C VAL A 651 -11.91 21.88 18.68
N ALA A 652 -11.31 21.50 19.81
CA ALA A 652 -11.65 22.06 21.12
C ALA A 652 -11.42 23.59 21.17
N GLY A 653 -10.35 24.08 20.55
CA GLY A 653 -10.05 25.48 20.30
C GLY A 653 -10.86 26.13 19.16
N ASN A 654 -11.92 25.48 18.67
CA ASN A 654 -12.86 25.98 17.65
C ASN A 654 -12.21 26.31 16.28
N GLN A 655 -11.04 25.73 15.96
CA GLN A 655 -10.33 25.95 14.70
C GLN A 655 -10.89 25.09 13.57
N THR A 656 -10.87 25.60 12.33
CA THR A 656 -11.33 24.87 11.13
C THR A 656 -10.55 25.31 9.90
N GLY A 657 -10.45 24.46 8.87
CA GLY A 657 -9.66 24.74 7.67
C GLY A 657 -8.14 24.71 7.91
N VAL A 658 -7.72 24.09 9.01
CA VAL A 658 -6.31 23.95 9.41
C VAL A 658 -5.88 22.48 9.34
N MET A 659 -4.60 22.25 9.04
CA MET A 659 -3.93 20.97 9.19
C MET A 659 -3.24 20.93 10.55
N ALA A 660 -3.41 19.86 11.31
CA ALA A 660 -2.67 19.63 12.56
C ALA A 660 -1.17 19.53 12.28
N THR A 661 -0.36 20.28 13.03
CA THR A 661 1.10 20.28 12.93
C THR A 661 1.74 19.82 14.23
N VAL A 662 2.86 19.11 14.09
CA VAL A 662 3.83 18.87 15.15
C VAL A 662 5.19 19.16 14.53
N SER A 663 5.94 20.09 15.12
CA SER A 663 7.14 20.70 14.52
C SER A 663 8.31 20.69 15.51
N GLU A 664 9.46 21.27 15.15
CA GLU A 664 10.73 21.09 15.87
C GLU A 664 11.15 19.62 16.03
N LEU A 665 10.88 18.79 15.03
CA LEU A 665 11.08 17.33 15.06
C LEU A 665 12.55 16.90 15.26
N GLN A 666 13.51 17.81 15.09
CA GLN A 666 14.92 17.59 15.41
C GLN A 666 15.23 17.59 16.92
N LEU A 667 14.32 18.11 17.75
CA LEU A 667 14.39 18.07 19.20
C LEU A 667 13.81 16.74 19.74
N PRO A 668 14.06 16.38 21.01
CA PRO A 668 13.34 15.28 21.67
C PRO A 668 11.83 15.53 21.67
N ALA A 669 11.02 14.48 21.56
CA ALA A 669 9.58 14.58 21.37
C ALA A 669 8.80 15.23 22.52
N SER A 670 9.39 15.30 23.72
CA SER A 670 8.85 16.10 24.82
C SER A 670 8.94 17.62 24.58
N GLN A 671 9.77 18.06 23.64
CA GLN A 671 10.04 19.46 23.29
C GLN A 671 9.44 19.88 21.93
N TRP A 672 8.83 18.96 21.18
CA TRP A 672 8.16 19.28 19.91
C TRP A 672 7.08 20.34 20.12
N THR A 673 6.97 21.28 19.18
CA THR A 673 5.88 22.26 19.14
C THR A 673 4.65 21.61 18.52
N VAL A 674 3.45 22.08 18.89
CA VAL A 674 2.17 21.49 18.46
C VAL A 674 1.22 22.62 18.09
N GLY A 675 0.50 22.48 16.98
CA GLY A 675 -0.35 23.55 16.46
C GLY A 675 -1.17 23.13 15.25
N GLY A 676 -1.45 24.09 14.38
CA GLY A 676 -1.95 23.86 13.04
C GLY A 676 -1.62 24.98 12.07
N THR A 677 -1.41 24.61 10.80
CA THR A 677 -1.19 25.56 9.69
C THR A 677 -2.43 25.61 8.78
N PRO A 678 -2.82 26.77 8.23
CA PRO A 678 -3.98 26.89 7.33
C PRO A 678 -3.83 26.00 6.09
N LEU A 679 -4.86 25.22 5.75
CA LEU A 679 -4.85 24.34 4.56
C LEU A 679 -4.61 25.14 3.27
N LEU A 680 -5.14 26.36 3.20
CA LEU A 680 -4.98 27.26 2.06
C LEU A 680 -3.52 27.72 1.86
N SER A 681 -2.71 27.78 2.92
CA SER A 681 -1.28 28.12 2.80
C SER A 681 -0.54 27.13 1.89
N MET A 682 -1.00 25.88 1.84
CA MET A 682 -0.42 24.80 1.05
C MET A 682 -1.03 24.70 -0.37
N MET A 683 -1.97 25.57 -0.75
CA MET A 683 -2.69 25.47 -2.02
C MET A 683 -2.04 26.25 -3.18
N HIS A 684 -2.29 25.73 -4.38
CA HIS A 684 -2.05 26.36 -5.68
C HIS A 684 -3.18 26.01 -6.66
N LEU A 685 -3.22 26.63 -7.84
CA LEU A 685 -4.09 26.17 -8.92
C LEU A 685 -3.38 25.13 -9.79
N GLU A 686 -4.04 23.99 -10.02
CA GLU A 686 -3.58 22.92 -10.90
C GLU A 686 -4.65 22.65 -11.99
N ARG A 687 -4.23 22.46 -13.24
CA ARG A 687 -5.14 22.31 -14.38
C ARG A 687 -5.56 20.85 -14.59
N ARG A 688 -6.63 20.42 -13.93
CA ARG A 688 -7.16 19.04 -14.02
C ARG A 688 -8.38 18.98 -14.94
N ALA A 689 -8.34 18.09 -15.95
CA ALA A 689 -9.39 17.91 -16.96
C ALA A 689 -9.83 19.24 -17.65
N GLY A 690 -8.85 20.04 -18.09
CA GLY A 690 -9.08 21.30 -18.81
C GLY A 690 -9.63 22.46 -17.96
N ARG A 691 -9.73 22.31 -16.63
CA ARG A 691 -10.15 23.35 -15.70
C ARG A 691 -9.12 23.53 -14.59
N ASP A 692 -8.91 24.77 -14.20
CA ASP A 692 -8.00 25.10 -13.10
C ASP A 692 -8.74 24.89 -11.77
N LYS A 693 -8.13 24.12 -10.86
CA LYS A 693 -8.71 23.75 -9.56
C LYS A 693 -7.76 24.11 -8.42
N PRO A 694 -8.24 24.65 -7.30
CA PRO A 694 -7.44 24.81 -6.10
C PRO A 694 -7.15 23.43 -5.49
N VAL A 695 -5.88 23.09 -5.37
CA VAL A 695 -5.40 21.84 -4.78
C VAL A 695 -4.14 22.09 -3.96
N ILE A 696 -3.92 21.29 -2.93
CA ILE A 696 -2.67 21.32 -2.17
C ILE A 696 -1.50 20.94 -3.10
N LYS A 697 -0.44 21.75 -3.06
CA LYS A 697 0.75 21.55 -3.89
C LYS A 697 1.60 20.43 -3.30
N LYS A 698 1.92 19.44 -4.14
CA LYS A 698 2.85 18.35 -3.81
C LYS A 698 4.27 18.92 -3.70
N ALA A 699 4.97 18.59 -2.62
CA ALA A 699 6.38 18.93 -2.42
C ALA A 699 7.26 17.89 -3.13
N LEU A 700 8.09 18.34 -4.07
CA LEU A 700 9.03 17.49 -4.82
C LEU A 700 10.43 17.50 -4.17
N VAL A 701 11.36 16.66 -4.64
CA VAL A 701 12.77 16.71 -4.22
C VAL A 701 13.40 18.02 -4.68
N GLU A 702 13.85 18.83 -3.73
CA GLU A 702 14.63 20.04 -4.00
C GLU A 702 16.04 19.64 -4.44
N LEU A 703 16.38 19.88 -5.72
CA LEU A 703 17.72 19.58 -6.26
C LEU A 703 18.84 20.44 -5.62
N GLU A 704 18.49 21.59 -5.05
CA GLU A 704 19.41 22.41 -4.25
C GLU A 704 19.32 22.11 -2.74
N GLY A 705 18.46 21.17 -2.33
CA GLY A 705 18.21 20.83 -0.93
C GLY A 705 19.28 19.92 -0.30
N PRO A 706 19.38 19.86 1.04
CA PRO A 706 20.42 19.09 1.74
C PRO A 706 20.44 17.60 1.40
N ALA A 707 19.26 16.96 1.28
CA ALA A 707 19.14 15.53 1.00
C ALA A 707 19.70 15.15 -0.39
N PHE A 708 19.35 15.91 -1.43
CA PHE A 708 19.85 15.67 -2.79
C PHE A 708 21.34 16.04 -2.92
N LYS A 709 21.82 17.07 -2.21
CA LYS A 709 23.25 17.40 -2.14
C LYS A 709 24.09 16.31 -1.47
N ALA A 710 23.59 15.71 -0.38
CA ALA A 710 24.24 14.56 0.24
C ALA A 710 24.30 13.34 -0.70
N PHE A 711 23.19 13.02 -1.38
CA PHE A 711 23.13 11.96 -2.39
C PHE A 711 24.12 12.20 -3.56
N THR A 712 24.10 13.40 -4.15
CA THR A 712 24.92 13.71 -5.32
C THR A 712 26.42 13.79 -5.03
N ALA A 713 26.82 14.15 -3.81
CA ALA A 713 28.21 14.10 -3.36
C ALA A 713 28.79 12.67 -3.37
N TRP A 714 27.97 11.65 -3.06
CA TRP A 714 28.45 10.27 -2.88
C TRP A 714 28.07 9.30 -4.00
N ARG A 715 27.01 9.55 -4.79
CA ARG A 715 26.50 8.61 -5.80
C ARG A 715 27.55 8.14 -6.82
N GLY A 716 28.51 8.99 -7.19
CA GLY A 716 29.61 8.61 -8.07
C GLY A 716 30.54 7.55 -7.47
N GLN A 717 30.73 7.56 -6.15
CA GLN A 717 31.43 6.51 -5.43
C GLN A 717 30.59 5.23 -5.33
N TRP A 718 29.30 5.33 -5.04
CA TRP A 718 28.40 4.18 -4.90
C TRP A 718 28.15 3.43 -6.23
N ALA A 719 28.19 4.14 -7.35
CA ALA A 719 28.18 3.56 -8.69
C ALA A 719 29.44 2.71 -8.95
N ALA A 720 30.63 3.28 -8.73
CA ALA A 720 31.89 2.60 -9.01
C ALA A 720 32.18 1.46 -8.02
N LYS A 721 32.05 1.71 -6.71
CA LYS A 721 32.44 0.81 -5.62
C LYS A 721 31.25 0.06 -5.04
N ASP A 722 31.53 -1.03 -4.33
CA ASP A 722 30.52 -1.78 -3.59
C ASP A 722 30.44 -1.24 -2.15
N CYS A 723 29.82 -0.06 -2.00
CA CYS A 723 29.67 0.66 -0.73
C CYS A 723 28.29 0.46 -0.06
N VAL A 724 27.57 -0.60 -0.44
CA VAL A 724 26.16 -0.82 -0.06
C VAL A 724 26.00 -1.06 1.45
N ARG A 725 24.84 -0.68 2.00
CA ARG A 725 24.45 -0.93 3.38
C ARG A 725 23.18 -1.80 3.42
N SER A 726 23.09 -2.71 4.38
CA SER A 726 21.80 -3.20 4.86
C SER A 726 21.54 -2.62 6.25
N PRO A 727 20.50 -1.78 6.43
CA PRO A 727 20.20 -1.17 7.73
C PRO A 727 19.57 -2.16 8.73
N GLY A 728 19.11 -3.32 8.25
CA GLY A 728 18.38 -4.30 9.06
C GLY A 728 16.93 -3.91 9.35
N PRO A 729 16.19 -4.74 10.12
CA PRO A 729 14.78 -4.51 10.42
C PRO A 729 14.56 -3.35 11.39
N ILE A 730 13.37 -2.75 11.35
CA ILE A 730 12.94 -1.74 12.32
C ILE A 730 12.99 -2.32 13.74
N GLN A 731 13.77 -1.67 14.61
CA GLN A 731 13.78 -1.97 16.04
C GLN A 731 12.65 -1.22 16.75
N PHE A 732 12.00 -1.89 17.70
CA PHE A 732 10.84 -1.36 18.44
C PHE A 732 11.08 -1.20 19.94
N ASP A 733 12.34 -1.41 20.38
CA ASP A 733 12.77 -1.19 21.75
C ASP A 733 12.90 0.32 22.06
N SER A 734 13.50 0.65 23.20
CA SER A 734 13.73 2.04 23.62
C SER A 734 15.16 2.54 23.38
N SER A 735 15.94 1.84 22.56
CA SER A 735 17.30 2.22 22.18
C SER A 735 17.33 3.42 21.24
N SER A 736 18.51 4.01 21.04
CA SER A 736 18.76 5.01 19.99
C SER A 736 18.50 4.48 18.58
N PHE A 737 18.62 3.17 18.34
CA PHE A 737 18.31 2.56 17.04
C PHE A 737 16.80 2.48 16.79
N GLY A 738 16.00 2.16 17.81
CA GLY A 738 14.54 2.15 17.72
C GLY A 738 13.94 3.56 17.63
N ASP A 739 14.57 4.54 18.27
CA ASP A 739 14.12 5.95 18.32
C ASP A 739 14.61 6.85 17.17
N LEU A 740 15.36 6.30 16.21
CA LEU A 740 15.93 7.04 15.07
C LEU A 740 14.85 7.49 14.08
N ALA A 741 14.96 8.70 13.51
CA ALA A 741 14.15 9.14 12.36
C ALA A 741 14.92 8.99 11.01
N CYS A 742 14.24 9.24 9.89
CA CYS A 742 14.81 9.18 8.55
C CYS A 742 15.97 10.18 8.29
N ILE A 743 16.87 9.81 7.38
CA ILE A 743 18.10 10.57 7.07
C ILE A 743 17.76 11.90 6.39
N SER A 744 16.74 11.93 5.51
CA SER A 744 16.25 13.13 4.86
C SER A 744 15.84 14.21 5.88
N LEU A 745 15.05 13.85 6.90
CA LEU A 745 14.64 14.78 7.96
C LEU A 745 15.84 15.28 8.77
N ALA A 746 16.82 14.41 9.06
CA ALA A 746 18.06 14.79 9.74
C ALA A 746 18.88 15.79 8.90
N LEU A 747 19.04 15.57 7.59
CA LEU A 747 19.74 16.46 6.67
C LEU A 747 19.03 17.81 6.52
N GLU A 748 17.70 17.83 6.49
CA GLU A 748 16.89 19.02 6.25
C GLU A 748 16.63 19.87 7.50
N ARG A 749 16.49 19.26 8.68
CA ARG A 749 16.09 19.94 9.93
C ARG A 749 17.14 19.90 11.03
N ASN A 750 18.20 19.10 10.91
CA ASN A 750 19.24 18.95 11.94
C ASN A 750 20.68 18.98 11.37
N ALA A 751 20.86 19.58 10.19
CA ALA A 751 22.15 19.69 9.49
C ALA A 751 22.91 18.35 9.32
N GLY A 752 22.17 17.24 9.19
CA GLY A 752 22.72 15.88 9.05
C GLY A 752 22.96 15.14 10.37
N VAL A 753 22.83 15.79 11.53
CA VAL A 753 22.93 15.12 12.83
C VAL A 753 21.72 14.19 13.02
N PRO A 754 21.88 12.90 13.35
CA PRO A 754 20.74 11.99 13.46
C PRO A 754 19.76 12.41 14.56
N ILE A 755 18.47 12.27 14.26
CA ILE A 755 17.35 12.69 15.10
C ILE A 755 16.88 11.50 15.95
N LEU A 756 16.69 11.73 17.26
CA LEU A 756 16.26 10.73 18.25
C LEU A 756 15.07 11.24 19.05
N ILE A 757 14.01 10.45 19.15
CA ILE A 757 12.76 10.80 19.87
C ILE A 757 13.00 11.16 21.34
N LYS A 758 13.92 10.47 22.03
CA LYS A 758 14.29 10.78 23.43
C LYS A 758 15.54 11.67 23.54
N GLY A 759 16.12 12.11 22.42
CA GLY A 759 17.43 12.76 22.37
C GLY A 759 18.60 11.80 22.62
N TRP A 760 19.80 12.36 22.69
CA TRP A 760 21.04 11.59 22.93
C TRP A 760 21.27 11.38 24.42
N ALA A 761 21.42 10.11 24.83
CA ALA A 761 21.67 9.74 26.21
C ALA A 761 23.17 9.89 26.57
N GLY A 762 23.51 11.03 27.19
CA GLY A 762 24.89 11.39 27.53
C GLY A 762 25.61 12.12 26.39
N GLY A 763 26.44 13.12 26.73
CA GLY A 763 26.97 14.09 25.77
C GLY A 763 27.86 13.50 24.67
N ASP A 764 28.56 12.40 24.93
CA ASP A 764 29.55 11.83 24.02
C ASP A 764 28.99 10.77 23.05
N ALA A 765 27.81 10.21 23.32
CA ALA A 765 27.20 9.18 22.47
C ALA A 765 26.90 9.70 21.04
N GLY A 766 26.64 11.00 20.91
CA GLY A 766 26.44 11.68 19.64
C GLY A 766 27.71 11.94 18.83
N VAL A 767 28.90 11.56 19.30
CA VAL A 767 30.16 11.68 18.54
C VAL A 767 30.36 10.48 17.62
N ALA A 768 30.20 9.25 18.11
CA ALA A 768 30.46 8.03 17.34
C ALA A 768 29.57 7.93 16.06
N MET A 769 28.28 8.25 16.17
CA MET A 769 27.35 8.30 15.03
C MET A 769 27.48 9.57 14.15
N ARG A 770 28.51 10.40 14.34
CA ARG A 770 28.87 11.50 13.42
C ARG A 770 30.12 11.20 12.60
N GLU A 771 30.80 10.09 12.86
CA GLU A 771 32.05 9.70 12.19
C GLU A 771 31.90 8.47 11.25
N GLU A 772 30.72 7.82 11.22
CA GLU A 772 30.32 6.72 10.31
C GLU A 772 29.23 7.12 9.29
#